data_AF-A0A2V7PLG4-F1
#
_entry.id   AF-A0A2V7PLG4-F1
#
_cell.length_a   1.000
_cell.length_b   1.000
_cell.length_c   1.000
_cell.angle_alpha   90.00
_cell.angle_beta   90.00
_cell.angle_gamma   90.00
#
_symmetry.space_group_name_H-M   'P 1'
#
loop_
_entity.id
_entity.type
_entity.pdbx_description
1 polymer ?
#
loop_
_entity_poly.entity_id
_entity_poly.type
_entity_poly.pdbx_seq_one_letter_code
_entity_poly.pdbx_strand_id
1 'polypeptide(L)'
;MPDLFLLQAAADTTGAYGHFPAIGARGAVWVAAEVHLMFAAFVLGVPMFAVITELIGIVGKDAKYDKLSKEFTRLLVFAYSATALWGGLLLFFLTTLYPRFWSHMARIFSLSMWIYAGLFFIESFTLYLYYYGWDRWKTGRAKWGHRGLGLLLNVWGTTVMFIANGWLTYMMSPPKGTTAEALPKGVTMWNAIANATWIPINIHRLIANAVFGGAIVAAYAAYRFLSAKTDEERAHYDWMGYVGNFIAISTFIVLPFAGYYLGREIYQYNQQMGITMMGGFMSWLWIVQAVLIGVLFLSANYYLWIGMARIPGAERFAPYTKWMLIVLVVCWIVWATPHTIIASREELAAMGGAHHPFLNVLGVMSAKNTAVNLMILTTFLSFLIYRRANTRPIVPWARTGTIVQAAMFALSAGVVLFYGIYGYFVEAIVRIGFSVYQVLAVLACIFGVTVIDLFLGRGAESRGAIRWGQMPERSQYALFVLAVTFTWLMGLMGFARSGIRQHWHVWEVLRDTSSQAATPALGAAANMISASSSGWAAWPSRRCRSRSGRSARSQPGRHRHRTRGSEAAMWKTNLKVLLIALTVIGFYTGVAHIIPQLQSEVPSALDLSSGVTPEALVAAGEKIFNGAGGCTTCHGLGTRAPNLLTDHAGQGTIGARCGSRKPGMDCKAYLRESLTNPGAFVVPGFENIMPDMRRQLSEDQIWAVIAYLQSQGGEVTVTADDIPKTPAGGAASPTAGPALTATTDPKLLIVEKGCVGCHIVDGKGPQIGPPFDGMGRRHNAEYIRRSILLPNADTAKGYEKYAGMMPQTFGQQLSGAQLEALVQFLVSRK
;
A
#
# COMPACT_ATOMS: atom_id res chain seq x y z
N MET A 1 46.74 2.15 9.48
CA MET A 1 45.93 0.91 9.66
C MET A 1 45.36 0.68 11.07
N PRO A 2 45.65 1.49 12.12
CA PRO A 2 44.86 1.45 13.37
C PRO A 2 43.51 2.19 13.27
N ASP A 3 43.43 3.22 12.44
CA ASP A 3 42.24 4.10 12.36
C ASP A 3 41.01 3.44 11.73
N LEU A 4 41.19 2.41 10.90
CA LEU A 4 40.09 1.66 10.32
C LEU A 4 39.44 0.72 11.37
N PHE A 5 40.25 0.18 12.29
CA PHE A 5 39.76 -0.63 13.41
C PHE A 5 39.14 0.25 14.50
N LEU A 6 39.59 1.49 14.69
CA LEU A 6 38.94 2.45 15.58
C LEU A 6 37.59 2.93 15.03
N LEU A 7 37.43 3.07 13.71
CA LEU A 7 36.13 3.33 13.08
C LEU A 7 35.16 2.14 13.18
N GLN A 8 35.68 0.90 13.07
CA GLN A 8 34.90 -0.31 13.28
C GLN A 8 34.51 -0.47 14.76
N ALA A 9 35.44 -0.21 15.69
CA ALA A 9 35.18 -0.25 17.13
C ALA A 9 34.27 0.90 17.61
N ALA A 10 34.28 2.06 16.94
CA ALA A 10 33.31 3.15 17.15
C ALA A 10 31.91 2.78 16.62
N ALA A 11 31.83 2.00 15.54
CA ALA A 11 30.58 1.43 15.04
C ALA A 11 30.04 0.32 15.97
N ASP A 12 30.91 -0.41 16.66
CA ASP A 12 30.54 -1.43 17.64
C ASP A 12 30.16 -0.84 19.02
N THR A 13 30.60 0.40 19.32
CA THR A 13 30.30 1.10 20.59
C THR A 13 29.17 2.13 20.52
N THR A 14 28.61 2.41 19.33
CA THR A 14 27.40 3.24 19.19
C THR A 14 26.40 2.63 18.21
N GLY A 15 25.28 2.16 18.74
CA GLY A 15 24.08 1.80 17.97
C GLY A 15 23.38 2.99 17.32
N ALA A 16 24.12 3.90 16.67
CA ALA A 16 23.61 5.14 16.11
C ALA A 16 23.29 4.99 14.61
N TYR A 17 22.05 5.30 14.23
CA TYR A 17 21.68 5.51 12.83
C TYR A 17 22.52 6.65 12.26
N GLY A 18 22.95 6.53 11.00
CA GLY A 18 23.63 7.63 10.33
C GLY A 18 22.69 8.81 10.16
N HIS A 19 23.23 10.03 10.15
CA HIS A 19 22.46 11.25 9.93
C HIS A 19 22.56 11.69 8.47
N PHE A 20 21.42 12.09 7.88
CA PHE A 20 21.37 12.69 6.55
C PHE A 20 20.71 14.07 6.62
N PRO A 21 21.32 15.12 6.04
CA PRO A 21 20.83 16.48 6.19
C PRO A 21 19.45 16.71 5.56
N ALA A 22 18.68 17.62 6.15
CA ALA A 22 17.35 18.10 5.73
C ALA A 22 16.20 17.06 5.75
N ILE A 23 16.34 15.92 5.07
CA ILE A 23 15.27 14.93 4.92
C ILE A 23 15.42 13.71 5.86
N GLY A 24 16.53 13.64 6.59
CA GLY A 24 16.87 12.53 7.50
C GLY A 24 17.19 11.22 6.78
N ALA A 25 17.69 10.24 7.53
CA ALA A 25 18.17 8.97 6.99
C ALA A 25 17.07 8.15 6.32
N ARG A 26 15.89 8.10 6.95
CA ARG A 26 14.73 7.39 6.40
C ARG A 26 14.28 8.00 5.08
N GLY A 27 14.25 9.33 4.98
CA GLY A 27 13.90 10.04 3.75
C GLY A 27 14.91 9.79 2.62
N ALA A 28 16.21 9.81 2.93
CA ALA A 28 17.26 9.53 1.95
C ALA A 28 17.17 8.11 1.38
N VAL A 29 17.00 7.11 2.24
CA VAL A 29 16.80 5.71 1.81
C VAL A 29 15.50 5.56 1.02
N TRP A 30 14.41 6.22 1.42
CA TRP A 30 13.14 6.20 0.68
C TRP A 30 13.34 6.70 -0.75
N VAL A 31 13.87 7.90 -0.94
CA VAL A 31 14.06 8.48 -2.28
C VAL A 31 14.92 7.56 -3.15
N ALA A 32 16.03 7.05 -2.60
CA ALA A 32 16.91 6.14 -3.34
C ALA A 32 16.21 4.82 -3.72
N ALA A 33 15.46 4.21 -2.78
CA ALA A 33 14.74 2.96 -2.99
C ALA A 33 13.58 3.11 -3.98
N GLU A 34 12.80 4.18 -3.87
CA GLU A 34 11.67 4.45 -4.77
C GLU A 34 12.18 4.67 -6.19
N VAL A 35 13.11 5.61 -6.39
CA VAL A 35 13.65 5.90 -7.73
C VAL A 35 14.39 4.70 -8.33
N HIS A 36 15.11 3.92 -7.52
CA HIS A 36 15.70 2.66 -7.99
C HIS A 36 14.63 1.66 -8.45
N LEU A 37 13.60 1.40 -7.64
CA LEU A 37 12.52 0.47 -7.96
C LEU A 37 11.80 0.83 -9.26
N MET A 38 11.58 2.13 -9.44
CA MET A 38 11.01 2.75 -10.60
C MET A 38 11.78 2.42 -11.89
N PHE A 39 13.09 2.69 -11.95
CA PHE A 39 13.90 2.30 -13.10
C PHE A 39 14.05 0.78 -13.24
N ALA A 40 14.18 0.05 -12.14
CA ALA A 40 14.27 -1.41 -12.14
C ALA A 40 13.01 -2.06 -12.73
N ALA A 41 11.81 -1.57 -12.38
CA ALA A 41 10.56 -2.07 -12.93
C ALA A 41 10.47 -1.86 -14.44
N PHE A 42 10.94 -0.71 -14.93
CA PHE A 42 11.03 -0.44 -16.37
C PHE A 42 12.04 -1.37 -17.06
N VAL A 43 13.22 -1.56 -16.47
CA VAL A 43 14.29 -2.44 -16.99
C VAL A 43 13.84 -3.90 -17.06
N LEU A 44 13.03 -4.36 -16.10
CA LEU A 44 12.49 -5.72 -16.07
C LEU A 44 11.27 -5.89 -16.98
N GLY A 45 10.43 -4.86 -17.14
CA GLY A 45 9.20 -4.95 -17.91
C GLY A 45 9.41 -4.90 -19.43
N VAL A 46 10.28 -4.02 -19.92
CA VAL A 46 10.48 -3.80 -21.37
C VAL A 46 11.02 -5.03 -22.11
N PRO A 47 11.99 -5.81 -21.59
CA PRO A 47 12.48 -7.01 -22.25
C PRO A 47 11.38 -8.04 -22.52
N MET A 48 10.36 -8.13 -21.65
CA MET A 48 9.28 -9.11 -21.77
C MET A 48 8.53 -8.93 -23.09
N PHE A 49 8.10 -7.69 -23.37
CA PHE A 49 7.38 -7.40 -24.61
C PHE A 49 8.30 -7.13 -25.80
N ALA A 50 9.56 -6.71 -25.59
CA ALA A 50 10.54 -6.60 -26.67
C ALA A 50 10.76 -7.97 -27.35
N VAL A 51 10.98 -9.03 -26.58
CA VAL A 51 11.14 -10.40 -27.11
C VAL A 51 9.89 -10.89 -27.85
N ILE A 52 8.70 -10.54 -27.35
CA ILE A 52 7.43 -10.89 -28.00
C ILE A 52 7.30 -10.15 -29.33
N THR A 53 7.55 -8.84 -29.36
CA THR A 53 7.49 -8.05 -30.61
C THR A 53 8.55 -8.50 -31.61
N GLU A 54 9.74 -8.88 -31.17
CA GLU A 54 10.77 -9.46 -32.04
C GLU A 54 10.31 -10.80 -32.63
N LEU A 55 9.71 -11.68 -31.81
CA LEU A 55 9.15 -12.94 -32.28
C LEU A 55 8.08 -12.72 -33.35
N ILE A 56 7.17 -11.77 -33.13
CA ILE A 56 6.14 -11.40 -34.10
C ILE A 56 6.79 -10.90 -35.40
N GLY A 57 7.86 -10.10 -35.31
CA GLY A 57 8.62 -9.66 -36.49
C GLY A 57 9.29 -10.80 -37.25
N ILE A 58 9.85 -11.79 -36.54
CA ILE A 58 10.51 -12.97 -37.13
C ILE A 58 9.49 -13.89 -37.82
N VAL A 59 8.42 -14.26 -37.11
CA VAL A 59 7.42 -15.23 -37.61
C VAL A 59 6.48 -14.60 -38.62
N GLY A 60 6.02 -13.38 -38.35
CA GLY A 60 5.15 -12.60 -39.24
C GLY A 60 5.87 -11.97 -40.42
N LYS A 61 7.21 -12.01 -40.46
CA LYS A 61 8.07 -11.38 -41.48
C LYS A 61 7.78 -9.88 -41.68
N ASP A 62 7.36 -9.19 -40.62
CA ASP A 62 7.03 -7.77 -40.64
C ASP A 62 8.12 -6.95 -39.93
N ALA A 63 8.87 -6.19 -40.74
CA ALA A 63 9.97 -5.35 -40.29
C ALA A 63 9.53 -4.25 -39.31
N LYS A 64 8.23 -3.89 -39.28
CA LYS A 64 7.69 -2.89 -38.37
C LYS A 64 7.82 -3.32 -36.90
N TYR A 65 7.57 -4.61 -36.61
CA TYR A 65 7.68 -5.16 -35.26
C TYR A 65 9.14 -5.34 -34.82
N ASP A 66 10.04 -5.71 -35.75
CA ASP A 66 11.48 -5.77 -35.45
C ASP A 66 12.04 -4.39 -35.09
N LYS A 67 11.67 -3.36 -35.89
CA LYS A 67 12.04 -1.96 -35.61
C LYS A 67 11.50 -1.50 -34.25
N LEU A 68 10.25 -1.82 -33.94
CA LEU A 68 9.64 -1.48 -32.66
C LEU A 68 10.41 -2.12 -31.49
N SER A 69 10.76 -3.40 -31.60
CA SER A 69 11.53 -4.09 -30.57
C SER A 69 12.92 -3.47 -30.36
N LYS A 70 13.61 -3.06 -31.44
CA LYS A 70 14.88 -2.33 -31.35
C LYS A 70 14.71 -0.98 -30.64
N GLU A 71 13.62 -0.27 -30.90
CA GLU A 71 13.31 1.00 -30.25
C GLU A 71 12.99 0.85 -28.76
N PHE A 72 12.24 -0.18 -28.37
CA PHE A 72 12.03 -0.53 -26.96
C PHE A 72 13.35 -0.84 -26.25
N THR A 73 14.21 -1.63 -26.89
CA THR A 73 15.53 -2.00 -26.34
C THR A 73 16.47 -0.80 -26.24
N ARG A 74 16.35 0.19 -27.13
CA ARG A 74 17.11 1.45 -27.00
C ARG A 74 16.79 2.20 -25.71
N LEU A 75 15.54 2.20 -25.26
CA LEU A 75 15.13 2.85 -24.00
C LEU A 75 15.77 2.16 -22.78
N LEU A 76 15.99 0.84 -22.87
CA LEU A 76 16.61 0.05 -21.81
C LEU A 76 18.05 0.45 -21.51
N VAL A 77 18.88 0.70 -22.53
CA VAL A 77 20.30 1.00 -22.34
C VAL A 77 20.52 2.19 -21.41
N PHE A 78 19.69 3.23 -21.55
CA PHE A 78 19.75 4.39 -20.64
C PHE A 78 19.19 4.07 -19.25
N ALA A 79 18.02 3.42 -19.19
CA ALA A 79 17.36 3.10 -17.93
C ALA A 79 18.18 2.14 -17.07
N TYR A 80 18.95 1.25 -17.69
CA TYR A 80 19.83 0.30 -17.00
C TYR A 80 20.92 1.03 -16.22
N SER A 81 21.62 1.98 -16.84
CA SER A 81 22.63 2.80 -16.16
C SER A 81 22.05 3.63 -15.01
N ALA A 82 20.84 4.18 -15.18
CA ALA A 82 20.14 4.88 -14.11
C ALA A 82 19.77 3.93 -12.96
N THR A 83 19.31 2.72 -13.26
CA THR A 83 19.00 1.67 -12.28
C THR A 83 20.24 1.32 -11.46
N ALA A 84 21.38 1.13 -12.12
CA ALA A 84 22.67 0.82 -11.49
C ALA A 84 23.12 1.93 -10.53
N LEU A 85 23.03 3.18 -10.98
CA LEU A 85 23.42 4.35 -10.19
C LEU A 85 22.57 4.47 -8.92
N TRP A 86 21.25 4.40 -9.05
CA TRP A 86 20.34 4.48 -7.90
C TRP A 86 20.44 3.24 -6.99
N GLY A 87 20.73 2.07 -7.56
CA GLY A 87 20.95 0.84 -6.79
C GLY A 87 22.23 0.89 -5.97
N GLY A 88 23.32 1.39 -6.57
CA GLY A 88 24.58 1.63 -5.86
C GLY A 88 24.42 2.69 -4.76
N LEU A 89 23.67 3.76 -5.03
CA LEU A 89 23.36 4.78 -4.02
C LEU A 89 22.51 4.21 -2.87
N LEU A 90 21.51 3.38 -3.19
CA LEU A 90 20.71 2.70 -2.18
C LEU A 90 21.57 1.80 -1.30
N LEU A 91 22.44 0.98 -1.89
CA LEU A 91 23.40 0.14 -1.16
C LEU A 91 24.29 1.00 -0.24
N PHE A 92 24.84 2.10 -0.76
CA PHE A 92 25.65 3.02 0.01
C PHE A 92 24.89 3.63 1.20
N PHE A 93 23.62 4.02 1.02
CA PHE A 93 22.80 4.52 2.12
C PHE A 93 22.46 3.43 3.13
N LEU A 94 22.19 2.20 2.70
CA LEU A 94 21.91 1.10 3.63
C LEU A 94 23.14 0.75 4.48
N THR A 95 24.34 0.75 3.89
CA THR A 95 25.58 0.45 4.61
C THR A 95 26.00 1.57 5.56
N THR A 96 25.79 2.83 5.18
CA THR A 96 26.25 3.99 5.96
C THR A 96 25.22 4.53 6.96
N LEU A 97 23.93 4.53 6.61
CA LEU A 97 22.86 5.09 7.45
C LEU A 97 22.18 4.04 8.33
N TYR A 98 22.18 2.77 7.91
CA TYR A 98 21.54 1.66 8.62
C TYR A 98 22.49 0.46 8.82
N PRO A 99 23.71 0.65 9.37
CA PRO A 99 24.73 -0.39 9.42
C PRO A 99 24.29 -1.63 10.20
N ARG A 100 23.58 -1.47 11.32
CA ARG A 100 23.05 -2.59 12.12
C ARG A 100 22.09 -3.46 11.31
N PHE A 101 21.10 -2.84 10.66
CA PHE A 101 20.14 -3.55 9.81
C PHE A 101 20.83 -4.21 8.62
N TRP A 102 21.69 -3.48 7.91
CA TRP A 102 22.38 -4.04 6.75
C TRP A 102 23.30 -5.20 7.13
N SER A 103 23.98 -5.14 8.28
CA SER A 103 24.80 -6.23 8.79
C SER A 103 24.00 -7.50 9.10
N HIS A 104 22.77 -7.36 9.59
CA HIS A 104 21.86 -8.49 9.83
C HIS A 104 21.47 -9.14 8.50
N MET A 105 21.06 -8.34 7.52
CA MET A 105 20.73 -8.83 6.18
C MET A 105 21.92 -9.51 5.49
N ALA A 106 23.10 -8.89 5.54
CA ALA A 106 24.31 -9.41 4.90
C ALA A 106 24.78 -10.73 5.52
N ARG A 107 24.63 -10.91 6.84
CA ARG A 107 24.97 -12.19 7.52
C ARG A 107 24.12 -13.35 7.01
N ILE A 108 22.83 -13.13 6.81
CA ILE A 108 21.88 -14.18 6.36
C ILE A 108 22.00 -14.45 4.86
N PHE A 109 22.15 -13.38 4.06
CA PHE A 109 21.97 -13.43 2.61
C PHE A 109 23.26 -13.28 1.80
N SER A 110 24.43 -13.33 2.43
CA SER A 110 25.75 -13.11 1.80
C SER A 110 25.92 -13.83 0.46
N LEU A 111 25.63 -15.13 0.41
CA LEU A 111 25.72 -15.93 -0.82
C LEU A 111 24.78 -15.38 -1.92
N SER A 112 23.52 -15.12 -1.57
CA SER A 112 22.54 -14.58 -2.53
C SER A 112 22.90 -13.17 -3.02
N MET A 113 23.56 -12.35 -2.19
CA MET A 113 24.03 -11.02 -2.58
C MET A 113 25.17 -11.10 -3.61
N TRP A 114 26.10 -12.04 -3.45
CA TRP A 114 27.14 -12.29 -4.47
C TRP A 114 26.57 -12.82 -5.78
N ILE A 115 25.61 -13.76 -5.70
CA ILE A 115 24.90 -14.26 -6.89
C ILE A 115 24.15 -13.12 -7.58
N TYR A 116 23.45 -12.28 -6.82
CA TYR A 116 22.76 -11.09 -7.33
C TYR A 116 23.71 -10.15 -8.08
N ALA A 117 24.86 -9.82 -7.48
CA ALA A 117 25.86 -8.97 -8.11
C ALA A 117 26.42 -9.60 -9.40
N GLY A 118 26.73 -10.90 -9.39
CA GLY A 118 27.21 -11.62 -10.58
C GLY A 118 26.17 -11.64 -11.70
N LEU A 119 24.91 -11.95 -11.38
CA LEU A 119 23.81 -11.95 -12.35
C LEU A 119 23.57 -10.56 -12.94
N PHE A 120 23.75 -9.49 -12.17
CA PHE A 120 23.65 -8.12 -12.66
C PHE A 120 24.70 -7.83 -13.76
N PHE A 121 25.94 -8.30 -13.61
CA PHE A 121 26.96 -8.17 -14.67
C PHE A 121 26.62 -9.01 -15.90
N ILE A 122 26.12 -10.24 -15.71
CA ILE A 122 25.71 -11.12 -16.81
C ILE A 122 24.52 -10.52 -17.57
N GLU A 123 23.55 -9.96 -16.86
CA GLU A 123 22.39 -9.26 -17.41
C GLU A 123 22.83 -8.03 -18.21
N SER A 124 23.72 -7.21 -17.65
CA SER A 124 24.32 -6.05 -18.33
C SER A 124 24.97 -6.46 -19.65
N PHE A 125 25.85 -7.47 -19.61
CA PHE A 125 26.55 -7.96 -20.79
C PHE A 125 25.56 -8.46 -21.85
N THR A 126 24.57 -9.24 -21.43
CA THR A 126 23.52 -9.77 -22.31
C THR A 126 22.70 -8.65 -22.96
N LEU A 127 22.32 -7.61 -22.21
CA LEU A 127 21.60 -6.44 -22.72
C LEU A 127 22.41 -5.69 -23.78
N TYR A 128 23.70 -5.43 -23.52
CA TYR A 128 24.55 -4.72 -24.46
C TYR A 128 24.79 -5.55 -25.72
N LEU A 129 24.99 -6.87 -25.58
CA LEU A 129 25.13 -7.77 -26.71
C LEU A 129 23.83 -7.85 -27.53
N TYR A 130 22.67 -7.85 -26.87
CA TYR A 130 21.36 -7.81 -27.52
C TYR A 130 21.18 -6.49 -28.29
N TYR A 131 21.41 -5.34 -27.66
CA TYR A 131 21.20 -4.05 -28.32
C TYR A 131 22.18 -3.79 -29.48
N TYR A 132 23.48 -3.99 -29.26
CA TYR A 132 24.50 -3.72 -30.28
C TYR A 132 24.61 -4.84 -31.32
N GLY A 133 24.18 -6.06 -30.98
CA GLY A 133 24.16 -7.21 -31.88
C GLY A 133 23.07 -7.14 -32.96
N TRP A 134 22.11 -6.22 -32.84
CA TRP A 134 20.91 -6.16 -33.70
C TRP A 134 21.21 -6.12 -35.20
N ASP A 135 22.16 -5.29 -35.62
CA ASP A 135 22.48 -5.12 -37.04
C ASP A 135 23.33 -6.28 -37.59
N ARG A 136 24.09 -6.95 -36.72
CA ARG A 136 24.96 -8.09 -37.06
C ARG A 136 24.19 -9.40 -37.14
N TRP A 137 23.14 -9.56 -36.34
CA TRP A 137 22.29 -10.75 -36.31
C TRP A 137 20.88 -10.50 -36.84
N LYS A 138 20.75 -9.65 -37.87
CA LYS A 138 19.46 -9.24 -38.43
C LYS A 138 18.74 -10.31 -39.28
N THR A 139 19.46 -11.29 -39.82
CA THR A 139 18.94 -12.24 -40.82
C THR A 139 19.25 -13.70 -40.51
N GLY A 140 18.41 -14.61 -41.03
CA GLY A 140 18.63 -16.05 -41.00
C GLY A 140 18.62 -16.67 -39.60
N ARG A 141 19.41 -17.74 -39.41
CA ARG A 141 19.52 -18.45 -38.11
C ARG A 141 20.11 -17.57 -37.00
N ALA A 142 20.95 -16.59 -37.34
CA ALA A 142 21.54 -15.67 -36.37
C ALA A 142 20.47 -14.83 -35.65
N LYS A 143 19.36 -14.49 -36.34
CA LYS A 143 18.24 -13.74 -35.74
C LYS A 143 17.52 -14.51 -34.63
N TRP A 144 17.46 -15.83 -34.73
CA TRP A 144 16.95 -16.68 -33.65
C TRP A 144 17.89 -16.67 -32.44
N GLY A 145 19.21 -16.67 -32.66
CA GLY A 145 20.21 -16.49 -31.60
C GLY A 145 20.10 -15.11 -30.92
N HIS A 146 19.87 -14.06 -31.71
CA HIS A 146 19.61 -12.71 -31.20
C HIS A 146 18.38 -12.66 -30.29
N ARG A 147 17.26 -13.24 -30.71
CA ARG A 147 16.08 -13.39 -29.86
C ARG A 147 16.39 -14.20 -28.59
N GLY A 148 17.25 -15.21 -28.69
CA GLY A 148 17.76 -15.98 -27.55
C GLY A 148 18.42 -15.09 -26.49
N LEU A 149 19.17 -14.05 -26.87
CA LEU A 149 19.72 -13.08 -25.92
C LEU A 149 18.62 -12.30 -25.19
N GLY A 150 17.57 -11.88 -25.91
CA GLY A 150 16.43 -11.21 -25.27
C GLY A 150 15.70 -12.14 -24.29
N LEU A 151 15.58 -13.43 -24.60
CA LEU A 151 15.03 -14.42 -23.67
C LEU A 151 15.92 -14.60 -22.43
N LEU A 152 17.23 -14.73 -22.61
CA LEU A 152 18.19 -14.81 -21.52
C LEU A 152 18.14 -13.56 -20.64
N LEU A 153 18.01 -12.37 -21.23
CA LEU A 153 17.85 -11.12 -20.49
C LEU A 153 16.63 -11.16 -19.55
N ASN A 154 15.50 -11.72 -20.01
CA ASN A 154 14.33 -11.92 -19.15
C ASN A 154 14.59 -12.94 -18.03
N VAL A 155 15.31 -14.03 -18.32
CA VAL A 155 15.69 -15.04 -17.31
C VAL A 155 16.56 -14.42 -16.22
N TRP A 156 17.60 -13.68 -16.60
CA TRP A 156 18.50 -13.00 -15.66
C TRP A 156 17.76 -11.95 -14.84
N GLY A 157 17.04 -11.03 -15.49
CA GLY A 157 16.28 -9.99 -14.80
C GLY A 157 15.23 -10.56 -13.84
N THR A 158 14.50 -11.60 -14.25
CA THR A 158 13.52 -12.26 -13.37
C THR A 158 14.20 -12.95 -12.18
N THR A 159 15.36 -13.56 -12.38
CA THR A 159 16.13 -14.21 -11.30
C THR A 159 16.63 -13.17 -10.29
N VAL A 160 17.20 -12.05 -10.77
CA VAL A 160 17.63 -10.90 -9.95
C VAL A 160 16.43 -10.36 -9.15
N MET A 161 15.27 -10.23 -9.78
CA MET A 161 14.03 -9.82 -9.10
C MET A 161 13.61 -10.79 -8.00
N PHE A 162 13.65 -12.11 -8.25
CA PHE A 162 13.27 -13.14 -7.29
C PHE A 162 14.20 -13.14 -6.06
N ILE A 163 15.51 -12.95 -6.27
CA ILE A 163 16.47 -12.84 -5.17
C ILE A 163 16.19 -11.59 -4.33
N ALA A 164 16.08 -10.41 -4.95
CA ALA A 164 15.79 -9.17 -4.24
C ALA A 164 14.44 -9.20 -3.51
N ASN A 165 13.43 -9.85 -4.11
CA ASN A 165 12.14 -10.08 -3.44
C ASN A 165 12.26 -11.00 -2.24
N GLY A 166 13.20 -11.95 -2.24
CA GLY A 166 13.51 -12.77 -1.07
C GLY A 166 13.93 -11.90 0.11
N TRP A 167 14.83 -10.93 -0.12
CA TRP A 167 15.26 -9.99 0.92
C TRP A 167 14.12 -9.09 1.39
N LEU A 168 13.35 -8.53 0.46
CA LEU A 168 12.20 -7.66 0.76
C LEU A 168 11.13 -8.38 1.58
N THR A 169 10.81 -9.62 1.23
CA THR A 169 9.75 -10.39 1.90
C THR A 169 10.18 -10.97 3.21
N TYR A 170 11.46 -11.30 3.37
CA TYR A 170 12.04 -11.64 4.67
C TYR A 170 11.81 -10.53 5.71
N MET A 171 11.91 -9.26 5.30
CA MET A 171 11.63 -8.14 6.20
C MET A 171 10.18 -8.15 6.74
N MET A 172 9.21 -8.64 5.96
CA MET A 172 7.79 -8.67 6.33
C MET A 172 7.39 -9.97 7.01
N SER A 173 7.82 -11.12 6.47
CA SER A 173 7.43 -12.44 6.92
C SER A 173 8.65 -13.32 7.21
N PRO A 174 9.48 -12.98 8.21
CA PRO A 174 10.63 -13.82 8.56
C PRO A 174 10.17 -15.19 9.09
N PRO A 175 11.00 -16.24 8.99
CA PRO A 175 10.70 -17.54 9.60
C PRO A 175 10.45 -17.41 11.12
N LYS A 176 9.49 -18.19 11.65
CA LYS A 176 9.16 -18.16 13.08
C LYS A 176 10.38 -18.50 13.94
N GLY A 177 10.58 -17.76 15.03
CA GLY A 177 11.70 -17.96 15.98
C GLY A 177 13.02 -17.31 15.57
N THR A 178 13.05 -16.52 14.48
CA THR A 178 14.23 -15.77 14.07
C THR A 178 14.57 -14.71 15.10
N THR A 179 15.86 -14.55 15.44
CA THR A 179 16.35 -13.50 16.36
C THR A 179 17.17 -12.46 15.60
N ALA A 180 17.52 -11.35 16.27
CA ALA A 180 18.35 -10.32 15.68
C ALA A 180 19.78 -10.84 15.35
N GLU A 181 20.24 -11.86 16.07
CA GLU A 181 21.58 -12.44 15.94
C GLU A 181 21.64 -13.57 14.92
N ALA A 182 20.61 -14.42 14.84
CA ALA A 182 20.66 -15.64 14.03
C ALA A 182 19.30 -16.16 13.56
N LEU A 183 19.35 -16.98 12.50
CA LEU A 183 18.23 -17.84 12.10
C LEU A 183 18.04 -18.99 13.10
N PRO A 184 16.80 -19.52 13.24
CA PRO A 184 16.54 -20.68 14.09
C PRO A 184 17.36 -21.90 13.68
N LYS A 185 17.65 -22.80 14.63
CA LYS A 185 18.30 -24.08 14.34
C LYS A 185 17.49 -24.86 13.28
N GLY A 186 18.17 -25.33 12.23
CA GLY A 186 17.55 -26.05 11.12
C GLY A 186 16.94 -25.16 10.02
N VAL A 187 16.92 -23.83 10.20
CA VAL A 187 16.48 -22.89 9.17
C VAL A 187 17.69 -22.40 8.37
N THR A 188 17.66 -22.62 7.06
CA THR A 188 18.72 -22.20 6.14
C THR A 188 18.39 -20.86 5.47
N MET A 189 19.37 -20.28 4.76
CA MET A 189 19.14 -19.10 3.91
C MET A 189 17.97 -19.30 2.94
N TRP A 190 17.82 -20.51 2.38
CA TRP A 190 16.73 -20.79 1.45
C TRP A 190 15.35 -20.64 2.10
N ASN A 191 15.19 -21.07 3.35
CA ASN A 191 13.93 -20.90 4.08
C ASN A 191 13.64 -19.42 4.38
N ALA A 192 14.68 -18.58 4.54
CA ALA A 192 14.51 -17.14 4.68
C ALA A 192 14.06 -16.47 3.36
N ILE A 193 14.55 -16.97 2.20
CA ILE A 193 14.11 -16.52 0.87
C ILE A 193 12.70 -17.01 0.55
N ALA A 194 12.44 -18.31 0.69
CA ALA A 194 11.18 -18.98 0.38
C ALA A 194 10.17 -18.83 1.53
N ASN A 195 9.95 -17.59 1.97
CA ASN A 195 8.99 -17.25 3.00
C ASN A 195 7.56 -17.09 2.45
N ALA A 196 6.58 -16.89 3.36
CA ALA A 196 5.15 -16.88 3.05
C ALA A 196 4.76 -15.89 1.93
N THR A 197 5.38 -14.71 1.87
CA THR A 197 5.00 -13.65 0.93
C THR A 197 5.83 -13.62 -0.36
N TRP A 198 6.82 -14.52 -0.50
CA TRP A 198 7.79 -14.51 -1.61
C TRP A 198 7.17 -14.78 -2.99
N ILE A 199 6.41 -15.86 -3.15
CA ILE A 199 5.76 -16.17 -4.44
C ILE A 199 4.68 -15.14 -4.80
N PRO A 200 3.77 -14.75 -3.88
CA PRO A 200 2.77 -13.72 -4.17
C PRO A 200 3.39 -12.39 -4.63
N ILE A 201 4.47 -11.91 -3.97
CA ILE A 201 5.12 -10.66 -4.39
C ILE A 201 5.80 -10.81 -5.75
N ASN A 202 6.39 -11.98 -6.05
CA ASN A 202 7.05 -12.23 -7.33
C ASN A 202 6.05 -12.15 -8.48
N ILE A 203 4.90 -12.80 -8.33
CA ILE A 203 3.81 -12.75 -9.32
C ILE A 203 3.30 -11.31 -9.47
N HIS A 204 3.02 -10.63 -8.36
CA HIS A 204 2.56 -9.24 -8.38
C HIS A 204 3.55 -8.32 -9.09
N ARG A 205 4.85 -8.42 -8.76
CA ARG A 205 5.89 -7.58 -9.37
C ARG A 205 6.12 -7.91 -10.84
N LEU A 206 6.08 -9.17 -11.24
CA LEU A 206 6.22 -9.55 -12.65
C LEU A 206 5.16 -8.87 -13.52
N ILE A 207 3.90 -8.95 -13.07
CA ILE A 207 2.76 -8.32 -13.76
C ILE A 207 2.89 -6.78 -13.68
N ALA A 208 3.18 -6.23 -12.50
CA ALA A 208 3.31 -4.79 -12.32
C ALA A 208 4.42 -4.17 -13.16
N ASN A 209 5.56 -4.85 -13.32
CA ASN A 209 6.67 -4.39 -14.16
C ASN A 209 6.25 -4.30 -15.63
N ALA A 210 5.48 -5.27 -16.13
CA ALA A 210 4.97 -5.25 -17.50
C ALA A 210 3.95 -4.12 -17.72
N VAL A 211 3.04 -3.92 -16.75
CA VAL A 211 2.07 -2.79 -16.73
C VAL A 211 2.81 -1.46 -16.82
N PHE A 212 3.79 -1.29 -15.92
CA PHE A 212 4.58 -0.09 -15.78
C PHE A 212 5.41 0.18 -17.05
N GLY A 213 6.10 -0.83 -17.56
CA GLY A 213 6.87 -0.74 -18.81
C GLY A 213 6.02 -0.32 -20.00
N GLY A 214 4.83 -0.92 -20.16
CA GLY A 214 3.87 -0.55 -21.21
C GLY A 214 3.40 0.90 -21.08
N ALA A 215 3.08 1.36 -19.86
CA ALA A 215 2.62 2.72 -19.61
C ALA A 215 3.70 3.78 -19.91
N ILE A 216 4.95 3.52 -19.50
CA ILE A 216 6.08 4.42 -19.79
C ILE A 216 6.41 4.47 -21.28
N VAL A 217 6.36 3.33 -21.96
CA VAL A 217 6.50 3.28 -23.42
C VAL A 217 5.39 4.09 -24.11
N ALA A 218 4.15 3.98 -23.62
CA ALA A 218 3.03 4.74 -24.16
C ALA A 218 3.21 6.25 -23.94
N ALA A 219 3.67 6.67 -22.76
CA ALA A 219 3.99 8.08 -22.47
C ALA A 219 5.18 8.60 -23.30
N TYR A 220 6.21 7.78 -23.53
CA TYR A 220 7.31 8.11 -24.44
C TYR A 220 6.79 8.33 -25.87
N ALA A 221 5.95 7.42 -26.36
CA ALA A 221 5.34 7.54 -27.67
C ALA A 221 4.45 8.79 -27.76
N ALA A 222 3.67 9.10 -26.72
CA ALA A 222 2.87 10.30 -26.62
C ALA A 222 3.71 11.59 -26.72
N TYR A 223 4.83 11.64 -26.00
CA TYR A 223 5.78 12.76 -26.09
C TYR A 223 6.29 12.96 -27.53
N ARG A 224 6.68 11.85 -28.17
CA ARG A 224 7.22 11.86 -29.52
C ARG A 224 6.16 12.18 -30.57
N PHE A 225 4.92 11.74 -30.39
CA PHE A 225 3.77 12.10 -31.22
C PHE A 225 3.53 13.62 -31.20
N LEU A 226 3.49 14.23 -30.01
CA LEU A 226 3.27 15.67 -29.84
C LEU A 226 4.44 16.52 -30.36
N SER A 227 5.63 15.93 -30.45
CA SER A 227 6.84 16.58 -30.95
C SER A 227 7.16 16.24 -32.41
N ALA A 228 6.33 15.38 -33.05
CA ALA A 228 6.58 14.86 -34.38
C ALA A 228 6.45 15.96 -35.43
N LYS A 229 7.43 16.03 -36.34
CA LYS A 229 7.47 17.04 -37.40
C LYS A 229 6.89 16.55 -38.72
N THR A 230 6.91 15.24 -38.94
CA THR A 230 6.35 14.61 -40.14
C THR A 230 5.17 13.73 -39.78
N ASP A 231 4.26 13.55 -40.73
CA ASP A 231 3.08 12.71 -40.53
C ASP A 231 3.46 11.24 -40.38
N GLU A 232 4.55 10.79 -41.00
CA GLU A 232 5.07 9.42 -40.83
C GLU A 232 5.61 9.20 -39.40
N GLU A 233 6.34 10.17 -38.86
CA GLU A 233 6.83 10.12 -37.48
C GLU A 233 5.63 10.09 -36.51
N ARG A 234 4.63 10.93 -36.76
CA ARG A 234 3.40 10.99 -35.97
C ARG A 234 2.63 9.67 -36.02
N ALA A 235 2.48 9.08 -37.20
CA ALA A 235 1.81 7.78 -37.40
C ALA A 235 2.54 6.63 -36.70
N HIS A 236 3.88 6.62 -36.74
CA HIS A 236 4.68 5.61 -36.05
C HIS A 236 4.51 5.68 -34.53
N TYR A 237 4.61 6.88 -33.95
CA TYR A 237 4.45 7.03 -32.50
C TYR A 237 3.01 6.88 -32.03
N ASP A 238 2.03 7.16 -32.88
CA ASP A 238 0.63 6.83 -32.59
C ASP A 238 0.43 5.32 -32.40
N TRP A 239 1.02 4.53 -33.32
CA TRP A 239 1.00 3.08 -33.23
C TRP A 239 1.79 2.56 -32.03
N MET A 240 2.98 3.10 -31.77
CA MET A 240 3.79 2.75 -30.59
C MET A 240 3.02 3.03 -29.29
N GLY A 241 2.32 4.17 -29.21
CA GLY A 241 1.49 4.55 -28.06
C GLY A 241 0.33 3.60 -27.85
N TYR A 242 -0.34 3.17 -28.93
CA TYR A 242 -1.36 2.13 -28.88
C TYR A 242 -0.80 0.79 -28.37
N VAL A 243 0.35 0.34 -28.88
CA VAL A 243 0.98 -0.92 -28.43
C VAL A 243 1.37 -0.86 -26.95
N GLY A 244 1.99 0.24 -26.50
CA GLY A 244 2.33 0.44 -25.09
C GLY A 244 1.10 0.42 -24.18
N ASN A 245 0.03 1.13 -24.56
CA ASN A 245 -1.23 1.15 -23.82
C ASN A 245 -1.90 -0.24 -23.80
N PHE A 246 -1.86 -0.97 -24.92
CA PHE A 246 -2.37 -2.34 -24.99
C PHE A 246 -1.62 -3.27 -24.02
N ILE A 247 -0.29 -3.21 -23.98
CA ILE A 247 0.54 -3.98 -23.05
C ILE A 247 0.18 -3.60 -21.61
N ALA A 248 0.11 -2.30 -21.31
CA ALA A 248 -0.18 -1.80 -19.98
C ALA A 248 -1.52 -2.30 -19.46
N ILE A 249 -2.60 -2.17 -20.25
CA ILE A 249 -3.93 -2.50 -19.75
C ILE A 249 -4.19 -4.02 -19.75
N SER A 250 -3.69 -4.75 -20.75
CA SER A 250 -3.87 -6.22 -20.80
C SER A 250 -3.22 -6.90 -19.60
N THR A 251 -2.08 -6.39 -19.13
CA THR A 251 -1.43 -6.85 -17.90
C THR A 251 -2.07 -6.25 -16.65
N PHE A 252 -2.57 -5.02 -16.69
CA PHE A 252 -3.20 -4.34 -15.55
C PHE A 252 -4.49 -5.01 -15.12
N ILE A 253 -5.28 -5.52 -16.07
CA ILE A 253 -6.53 -6.24 -15.79
C ILE A 253 -6.31 -7.44 -14.85
N VAL A 254 -5.14 -8.08 -14.89
CA VAL A 254 -4.81 -9.24 -14.04
C VAL A 254 -4.15 -8.82 -12.71
N LEU A 255 -3.60 -7.61 -12.63
CA LEU A 255 -2.81 -7.15 -11.48
C LEU A 255 -3.60 -7.09 -10.15
N PRO A 256 -4.87 -6.63 -10.09
CA PRO A 256 -5.66 -6.65 -8.86
C PRO A 256 -5.71 -8.03 -8.20
N PHE A 257 -5.75 -9.10 -8.98
CA PHE A 257 -5.80 -10.47 -8.46
C PHE A 257 -4.48 -10.86 -7.78
N ALA A 258 -3.34 -10.52 -8.39
CA ALA A 258 -2.04 -10.75 -7.77
C ALA A 258 -1.87 -9.92 -6.49
N GLY A 259 -2.42 -8.69 -6.46
CA GLY A 259 -2.47 -7.86 -5.26
C GLY A 259 -3.33 -8.47 -4.15
N TYR A 260 -4.51 -9.00 -4.48
CA TYR A 260 -5.38 -9.68 -3.53
C TYR A 260 -4.73 -10.94 -2.95
N TYR A 261 -4.07 -11.74 -3.79
CA TYR A 261 -3.35 -12.92 -3.35
C TYR A 261 -2.25 -12.55 -2.33
N LEU A 262 -1.44 -11.52 -2.63
CA LEU A 262 -0.44 -11.02 -1.70
C LEU A 262 -1.07 -10.52 -0.38
N GLY A 263 -2.16 -9.76 -0.45
CA GLY A 263 -2.85 -9.25 0.73
C GLY A 263 -3.40 -10.36 1.62
N ARG A 264 -3.95 -11.43 1.02
CA ARG A 264 -4.42 -12.62 1.74
C ARG A 264 -3.28 -13.33 2.48
N GLU A 265 -2.15 -13.54 1.82
CA GLU A 265 -0.99 -14.23 2.42
C GLU A 265 -0.38 -13.44 3.58
N ILE A 266 -0.32 -12.10 3.47
CA ILE A 266 0.07 -11.23 4.59
C ILE A 266 -0.90 -11.41 5.77
N TYR A 267 -2.21 -11.42 5.50
CA TYR A 267 -3.23 -11.58 6.53
C TYR A 267 -3.17 -12.95 7.22
N GLN A 268 -2.93 -14.02 6.44
CA GLN A 268 -2.80 -15.38 6.96
C GLN A 268 -1.50 -15.56 7.75
N TYR A 269 -0.41 -14.91 7.34
CA TYR A 269 0.85 -14.93 8.09
C TYR A 269 0.70 -14.21 9.44
N ASN A 270 0.11 -13.00 9.44
CA ASN A 270 -0.10 -12.23 10.66
C ASN A 270 -1.37 -11.36 10.55
N GLN A 271 -2.38 -11.66 11.37
CA GLN A 271 -3.64 -10.93 11.38
C GLN A 271 -3.48 -9.46 11.78
N GLN A 272 -2.51 -9.11 12.64
CA GLN A 272 -2.27 -7.73 13.08
C GLN A 272 -1.74 -6.85 11.95
N MET A 273 -0.85 -7.36 11.10
CA MET A 273 -0.48 -6.65 9.86
C MET A 273 -1.68 -6.46 8.95
N GLY A 274 -2.51 -7.49 8.81
CA GLY A 274 -3.76 -7.45 8.06
C GLY A 274 -4.73 -6.38 8.55
N ILE A 275 -4.92 -6.27 9.87
CA ILE A 275 -5.76 -5.25 10.51
C ILE A 275 -5.14 -3.87 10.31
N THR A 276 -3.85 -3.71 10.58
CA THR A 276 -3.13 -2.43 10.37
C THR A 276 -3.36 -1.92 8.95
N MET A 277 -3.28 -2.83 7.96
CA MET A 277 -3.47 -2.54 6.55
C MET A 277 -4.92 -2.17 6.20
N MET A 278 -5.92 -2.93 6.64
CA MET A 278 -7.30 -2.81 6.13
C MET A 278 -8.28 -2.08 7.08
N GLY A 279 -8.07 -2.13 8.39
CA GLY A 279 -8.96 -1.54 9.40
C GLY A 279 -8.27 -0.57 10.36
N GLY A 280 -6.93 -0.50 10.35
CA GLY A 280 -6.13 0.38 11.21
C GLY A 280 -5.84 1.73 10.57
N PHE A 281 -4.77 2.38 11.04
CA PHE A 281 -4.40 3.72 10.58
C PHE A 281 -4.09 3.82 9.07
N MET A 282 -3.74 2.71 8.42
CA MET A 282 -3.46 2.64 6.98
C MET A 282 -4.71 2.37 6.12
N SER A 283 -5.90 2.15 6.71
CA SER A 283 -7.14 1.87 5.97
C SER A 283 -7.47 2.97 4.94
N TRP A 284 -7.17 4.23 5.27
CA TRP A 284 -7.39 5.38 4.41
C TRP A 284 -6.46 5.44 3.19
N LEU A 285 -5.29 4.79 3.24
CA LEU A 285 -4.41 4.65 2.07
C LEU A 285 -5.14 3.93 0.93
N TRP A 286 -5.99 2.95 1.25
CA TRP A 286 -6.75 2.19 0.26
C TRP A 286 -7.82 3.02 -0.45
N ILE A 287 -8.27 4.12 0.16
CA ILE A 287 -9.16 5.08 -0.49
C ILE A 287 -8.39 5.87 -1.54
N VAL A 288 -7.17 6.35 -1.23
CA VAL A 288 -6.30 6.98 -2.23
C VAL A 288 -6.00 6.00 -3.37
N GLN A 289 -5.74 4.74 -3.05
CA GLN A 289 -5.57 3.70 -4.05
C GLN A 289 -6.80 3.53 -4.94
N ALA A 290 -8.02 3.56 -4.39
CA ALA A 290 -9.25 3.47 -5.16
C ALA A 290 -9.39 4.65 -6.14
N VAL A 291 -9.03 5.86 -5.73
CA VAL A 291 -8.98 7.05 -6.61
C VAL A 291 -7.99 6.83 -7.75
N LEU A 292 -6.77 6.37 -7.46
CA LEU A 292 -5.74 6.07 -8.48
C LEU A 292 -6.23 5.04 -9.50
N ILE A 293 -6.77 3.92 -9.01
CA ILE A 293 -7.28 2.83 -9.87
C ILE A 293 -8.42 3.33 -10.76
N GLY A 294 -9.33 4.16 -10.22
CA GLY A 294 -10.38 4.80 -11.01
C GLY A 294 -9.82 5.64 -12.15
N VAL A 295 -8.82 6.51 -11.86
CA VAL A 295 -8.17 7.33 -12.89
C VAL A 295 -7.47 6.47 -13.94
N LEU A 296 -6.85 5.35 -13.54
CA LEU A 296 -6.22 4.40 -14.47
C LEU A 296 -7.25 3.81 -15.44
N PHE A 297 -8.34 3.23 -14.92
CA PHE A 297 -9.38 2.64 -15.76
C PHE A 297 -10.05 3.68 -16.66
N LEU A 298 -10.36 4.87 -16.14
CA LEU A 298 -10.98 5.93 -16.93
C LEU A 298 -10.05 6.45 -18.03
N SER A 299 -8.77 6.71 -17.73
CA SER A 299 -7.80 7.22 -18.71
C SER A 299 -7.50 6.20 -19.81
N ALA A 300 -7.37 4.92 -19.43
CA ALA A 300 -7.19 3.79 -20.34
C ALA A 300 -8.34 3.67 -21.34
N ASN A 301 -9.58 3.65 -20.84
CA ASN A 301 -10.77 3.54 -21.68
C ASN A 301 -10.97 4.80 -22.54
N TYR A 302 -10.76 5.98 -21.98
CA TYR A 302 -10.84 7.25 -22.71
C TYR A 302 -9.88 7.30 -23.91
N TYR A 303 -8.64 6.83 -23.74
CA TYR A 303 -7.69 6.71 -24.86
C TYR A 303 -8.22 5.80 -25.97
N LEU A 304 -8.76 4.63 -25.62
CA LEU A 304 -9.32 3.68 -26.59
C LEU A 304 -10.53 4.28 -27.32
N TRP A 305 -11.44 4.92 -26.60
CA TRP A 305 -12.65 5.49 -27.19
C TRP A 305 -12.37 6.65 -28.13
N ILE A 306 -11.45 7.56 -27.77
CA ILE A 306 -10.99 8.59 -28.71
C ILE A 306 -10.28 7.96 -29.90
N GLY A 307 -9.50 6.91 -29.65
CA GLY A 307 -8.82 6.17 -30.70
C GLY A 307 -9.76 5.53 -31.72
N MET A 308 -11.05 5.36 -31.41
CA MET A 308 -12.03 4.89 -32.41
C MET A 308 -12.24 5.92 -33.53
N ALA A 309 -12.04 7.22 -33.28
CA ALA A 309 -12.23 8.25 -34.31
C ALA A 309 -11.26 8.12 -35.51
N ARG A 310 -10.10 7.47 -35.32
CA ARG A 310 -9.14 7.22 -36.41
C ARG A 310 -9.43 5.95 -37.21
N ILE A 311 -10.47 5.20 -36.84
CA ILE A 311 -10.80 3.89 -37.40
C ILE A 311 -12.07 3.98 -38.24
N PRO A 312 -11.98 3.76 -39.58
CA PRO A 312 -13.16 3.67 -40.43
C PRO A 312 -14.11 2.56 -39.97
N GLY A 313 -15.40 2.87 -39.83
CA GLY A 313 -16.43 1.93 -39.39
C GLY A 313 -16.60 1.80 -37.87
N ALA A 314 -15.82 2.52 -37.06
CA ALA A 314 -15.93 2.51 -35.60
C ALA A 314 -17.15 3.29 -35.08
N GLU A 315 -17.73 4.18 -35.90
CA GLU A 315 -18.90 5.00 -35.59
C GLU A 315 -20.08 4.17 -35.05
N ARG A 316 -20.24 2.94 -35.54
CA ARG A 316 -21.24 1.96 -35.08
C ARG A 316 -21.15 1.64 -33.59
N PHE A 317 -19.97 1.81 -33.00
CA PHE A 317 -19.71 1.49 -31.61
C PHE A 317 -19.65 2.70 -30.68
N ALA A 318 -19.60 3.92 -31.23
CA ALA A 318 -19.57 5.15 -30.46
C ALA A 318 -20.74 5.28 -29.46
N PRO A 319 -22.00 4.91 -29.79
CA PRO A 319 -23.12 5.02 -28.85
C PRO A 319 -22.99 4.16 -27.59
N TYR A 320 -22.17 3.09 -27.60
CA TYR A 320 -21.99 2.22 -26.43
C TYR A 320 -21.01 2.80 -25.41
N THR A 321 -20.18 3.77 -25.80
CA THR A 321 -19.17 4.39 -24.91
C THR A 321 -19.81 5.02 -23.67
N LYS A 322 -20.98 5.67 -23.82
CA LYS A 322 -21.71 6.27 -22.69
C LYS A 322 -22.13 5.25 -21.64
N TRP A 323 -22.57 4.07 -22.05
CA TRP A 323 -23.00 3.01 -21.14
C TRP A 323 -21.82 2.40 -20.40
N MET A 324 -20.72 2.14 -21.11
CA MET A 324 -19.48 1.68 -20.48
C MET A 324 -18.93 2.72 -19.48
N LEU A 325 -19.02 4.02 -19.81
CA LEU A 325 -18.64 5.08 -18.89
C LEU A 325 -19.52 5.09 -17.62
N ILE A 326 -20.84 4.97 -17.76
CA ILE A 326 -21.75 4.89 -16.60
C ILE A 326 -21.36 3.72 -15.70
N VAL A 327 -21.14 2.53 -16.27
CA VAL A 327 -20.73 1.35 -15.48
C VAL A 327 -19.40 1.59 -14.76
N LEU A 328 -18.40 2.15 -15.45
CA LEU A 328 -17.10 2.46 -14.84
C LEU A 328 -17.22 3.47 -13.70
N VAL A 329 -17.98 4.55 -13.88
CA VAL A 329 -18.16 5.60 -12.88
C VAL A 329 -18.92 5.08 -11.67
N VAL A 330 -20.03 4.35 -11.88
CA VAL A 330 -20.80 3.75 -10.79
C VAL A 330 -19.95 2.75 -10.00
N CYS A 331 -19.23 1.86 -10.67
CA CYS A 331 -18.35 0.92 -9.99
C CYS A 331 -17.21 1.62 -9.24
N TRP A 332 -16.65 2.69 -9.82
CA TRP A 332 -15.63 3.48 -9.15
C TRP A 332 -16.15 4.17 -7.89
N ILE A 333 -17.35 4.75 -7.92
CA ILE A 333 -18.00 5.35 -6.74
C ILE A 333 -18.22 4.30 -5.65
N VAL A 334 -18.73 3.12 -6.01
CA VAL A 334 -18.90 2.00 -5.07
C VAL A 334 -17.56 1.60 -4.46
N TRP A 335 -16.50 1.46 -5.26
CA TRP A 335 -15.19 1.10 -4.75
C TRP A 335 -14.63 2.16 -3.80
N ALA A 336 -14.70 3.43 -4.19
CA ALA A 336 -14.15 4.55 -3.43
C ALA A 336 -14.85 4.78 -2.09
N THR A 337 -15.97 4.09 -1.83
CA THR A 337 -16.71 4.24 -0.57
C THR A 337 -15.95 3.62 0.62
N PRO A 338 -15.69 4.38 1.69
CA PRO A 338 -15.05 3.86 2.90
C PRO A 338 -16.02 3.06 3.77
N HIS A 339 -15.51 2.06 4.48
CA HIS A 339 -16.30 1.25 5.43
C HIS A 339 -16.45 1.92 6.80
N THR A 340 -15.46 2.72 7.18
CA THR A 340 -15.44 3.51 8.42
C THR A 340 -15.21 4.97 8.04
N ILE A 341 -16.05 5.86 8.56
CA ILE A 341 -15.90 7.30 8.39
C ILE A 341 -15.33 7.82 9.71
N ILE A 342 -14.25 8.59 9.65
CA ILE A 342 -13.80 9.35 10.81
C ILE A 342 -14.77 10.51 10.93
N ALA A 343 -15.69 10.37 11.88
CA ALA A 343 -16.76 11.29 12.14
C ALA A 343 -16.63 11.83 13.56
N SER A 344 -17.00 13.09 13.76
CA SER A 344 -17.17 13.66 15.08
C SER A 344 -18.25 12.91 15.85
N ARG A 345 -18.28 13.06 17.18
CA ARG A 345 -19.26 12.33 18.00
C ARG A 345 -20.70 12.72 17.71
N GLU A 346 -20.93 13.98 17.34
CA GLU A 346 -22.23 14.49 16.93
C GLU A 346 -22.69 13.80 15.63
N GLU A 347 -21.79 13.59 14.69
CA GLU A 347 -22.05 12.86 13.45
C GLU A 347 -22.26 11.36 13.71
N LEU A 348 -21.47 10.73 14.58
CA LEU A 348 -21.65 9.32 14.97
C LEU A 348 -23.00 9.09 15.66
N ALA A 349 -23.41 10.01 16.53
CA ALA A 349 -24.71 10.00 17.19
C ALA A 349 -25.85 10.21 16.17
N ALA A 350 -25.71 11.17 15.25
CA ALA A 350 -26.67 11.40 14.18
C ALA A 350 -26.79 10.21 13.20
N MET A 351 -25.71 9.46 12.98
CA MET A 351 -25.70 8.25 12.16
C MET A 351 -26.24 7.01 12.88
N GLY A 352 -26.48 7.07 14.19
CA GLY A 352 -27.00 5.94 14.98
C GLY A 352 -25.96 4.84 15.25
N GLY A 353 -24.65 5.13 15.15
CA GLY A 353 -23.60 4.16 15.44
C GLY A 353 -22.22 4.48 14.86
N ALA A 354 -21.29 3.53 15.03
CA ALA A 354 -19.90 3.64 14.55
C ALA A 354 -19.75 3.58 13.01
N HIS A 355 -20.81 3.22 12.31
CA HIS A 355 -20.83 3.04 10.86
C HIS A 355 -21.99 3.79 10.25
N HIS A 356 -21.76 4.41 9.09
CA HIS A 356 -22.81 5.09 8.35
C HIS A 356 -23.83 4.08 7.82
N PRO A 357 -25.15 4.27 8.02
CA PRO A 357 -26.18 3.26 7.72
C PRO A 357 -26.20 2.80 6.25
N PHE A 358 -25.98 3.72 5.31
CA PHE A 358 -25.88 3.41 3.88
C PHE A 358 -24.46 3.03 3.41
N LEU A 359 -23.45 3.90 3.67
CA LEU A 359 -22.10 3.76 3.12
C LEU A 359 -21.33 2.54 3.67
N ASN A 360 -21.64 2.08 4.89
CA ASN A 360 -21.06 0.86 5.47
C ASN A 360 -21.16 -0.33 4.52
N VAL A 361 -22.37 -0.54 3.97
CA VAL A 361 -22.67 -1.66 3.09
C VAL A 361 -21.79 -1.61 1.83
N LEU A 362 -21.59 -0.43 1.25
CA LEU A 362 -20.76 -0.27 0.05
C LEU A 362 -19.25 -0.35 0.36
N GLY A 363 -18.86 -0.06 1.60
CA GLY A 363 -17.46 -0.09 2.04
C GLY A 363 -16.87 -1.48 2.24
N VAL A 364 -17.68 -2.55 2.25
CA VAL A 364 -17.20 -3.92 2.47
C VAL A 364 -16.44 -4.48 1.26
N MET A 365 -15.55 -5.45 1.51
CA MET A 365 -14.76 -6.11 0.46
C MET A 365 -15.61 -6.76 -0.64
N SER A 366 -16.82 -7.23 -0.31
CA SER A 366 -17.73 -7.81 -1.31
C SER A 366 -18.17 -6.80 -2.38
N ALA A 367 -18.58 -5.59 -1.97
CA ALA A 367 -18.92 -4.51 -2.90
C ALA A 367 -17.71 -4.10 -3.74
N LYS A 368 -16.56 -3.89 -3.10
CA LYS A 368 -15.31 -3.48 -3.78
C LYS A 368 -14.86 -4.50 -4.81
N ASN A 369 -14.89 -5.79 -4.48
CA ASN A 369 -14.52 -6.84 -5.42
C ASN A 369 -15.56 -7.04 -6.55
N THR A 370 -16.84 -6.74 -6.29
CA THR A 370 -17.85 -6.75 -7.35
C THR A 370 -17.59 -5.60 -8.33
N ALA A 371 -17.34 -4.40 -7.81
CA ALA A 371 -17.00 -3.22 -8.60
C ALA A 371 -15.74 -3.42 -9.46
N VAL A 372 -14.64 -3.97 -8.92
CA VAL A 372 -13.42 -4.21 -9.72
C VAL A 372 -13.68 -5.11 -10.92
N ASN A 373 -14.39 -6.20 -10.69
CA ASN A 373 -14.59 -7.22 -11.71
C ASN A 373 -15.48 -6.69 -12.83
N LEU A 374 -16.49 -5.88 -12.51
CA LEU A 374 -17.31 -5.19 -13.51
C LEU A 374 -16.54 -4.13 -14.29
N MET A 375 -15.64 -3.37 -13.65
CA MET A 375 -14.74 -2.44 -14.36
C MET A 375 -13.78 -3.16 -15.30
N ILE A 376 -13.25 -4.32 -14.87
CA ILE A 376 -12.39 -5.17 -15.69
C ILE A 376 -13.16 -5.67 -16.93
N LEU A 377 -14.36 -6.25 -16.75
CA LEU A 377 -15.19 -6.73 -17.85
C LEU A 377 -15.52 -5.59 -18.83
N THR A 378 -15.87 -4.41 -18.32
CA THR A 378 -16.18 -3.23 -19.13
C THR A 378 -14.96 -2.75 -19.93
N THR A 379 -13.77 -2.75 -19.31
CA THR A 379 -12.52 -2.37 -19.98
C THR A 379 -12.12 -3.38 -21.05
N PHE A 380 -12.30 -4.67 -20.77
CA PHE A 380 -12.09 -5.73 -21.75
C PHE A 380 -13.06 -5.61 -22.93
N LEU A 381 -14.33 -5.27 -22.67
CA LEU A 381 -15.31 -4.97 -23.72
C LEU A 381 -14.86 -3.80 -24.61
N SER A 382 -14.35 -2.70 -24.02
CA SER A 382 -13.77 -1.59 -24.80
C SER A 382 -12.66 -2.04 -25.75
N PHE A 383 -11.79 -2.97 -25.31
CA PHE A 383 -10.75 -3.53 -26.18
C PHE A 383 -11.29 -4.37 -27.33
N LEU A 384 -12.26 -5.24 -27.07
CA LEU A 384 -12.88 -6.06 -28.11
C LEU A 384 -13.56 -5.19 -29.17
N ILE A 385 -14.29 -4.17 -28.72
CA ILE A 385 -14.92 -3.20 -29.60
C ILE A 385 -13.88 -2.48 -30.46
N TYR A 386 -12.81 -1.99 -29.83
CA TYR A 386 -11.71 -1.33 -30.54
C TYR A 386 -11.06 -2.25 -31.58
N ARG A 387 -10.81 -3.52 -31.24
CA ARG A 387 -10.20 -4.52 -32.14
C ARG A 387 -11.10 -4.87 -33.32
N ARG A 388 -12.41 -4.87 -33.12
CA ARG A 388 -13.43 -5.10 -34.16
C ARG A 388 -13.74 -3.85 -34.97
N ALA A 389 -13.30 -2.66 -34.57
CA ALA A 389 -13.76 -1.41 -35.15
C ALA A 389 -13.57 -1.34 -36.68
N ASN A 390 -12.43 -1.82 -37.19
CA ASN A 390 -12.11 -1.82 -38.63
C ASN A 390 -12.43 -3.13 -39.37
N THR A 391 -13.02 -4.13 -38.72
CA THR A 391 -13.20 -5.46 -39.32
C THR A 391 -14.66 -5.91 -39.31
N ARG A 392 -15.03 -6.70 -40.32
CA ARG A 392 -16.31 -7.41 -40.40
C ARG A 392 -16.02 -8.92 -40.44
N PRO A 393 -16.43 -9.68 -39.42
CA PRO A 393 -16.39 -11.14 -39.47
C PRO A 393 -17.27 -11.67 -40.62
N ILE A 394 -16.72 -12.55 -41.46
CA ILE A 394 -17.43 -13.18 -42.59
C ILE A 394 -17.69 -14.67 -42.39
N VAL A 395 -17.19 -15.26 -41.30
CA VAL A 395 -17.41 -16.67 -40.99
C VAL A 395 -18.92 -16.95 -40.84
N PRO A 396 -19.43 -18.11 -41.31
CA PRO A 396 -20.87 -18.38 -41.37
C PRO A 396 -21.55 -18.36 -39.99
N TRP A 397 -20.78 -18.70 -38.94
CA TRP A 397 -21.24 -18.70 -37.55
C TRP A 397 -20.99 -17.38 -36.83
N ALA A 398 -20.67 -16.28 -37.53
CA ALA A 398 -20.30 -14.99 -36.91
C ALA A 398 -21.36 -14.44 -35.94
N ARG A 399 -22.64 -14.57 -36.31
CA ARG A 399 -23.77 -14.18 -35.46
C ARG A 399 -23.81 -15.01 -34.18
N THR A 400 -23.76 -16.34 -34.33
CA THR A 400 -23.77 -17.27 -33.20
C THR A 400 -22.58 -17.03 -32.27
N GLY A 401 -21.37 -16.88 -32.82
CA GLY A 401 -20.17 -16.59 -32.03
C GLY A 401 -20.27 -15.28 -31.25
N THR A 402 -20.84 -14.24 -31.85
CA THR A 402 -21.08 -12.96 -31.17
C THR A 402 -22.11 -13.08 -30.05
N ILE A 403 -23.19 -13.84 -30.25
CA ILE A 403 -24.20 -14.12 -29.22
C ILE A 403 -23.59 -14.90 -28.06
N VAL A 404 -22.76 -15.93 -28.35
CA VAL A 404 -22.06 -16.70 -27.32
C VAL A 404 -21.16 -15.80 -26.49
N GLN A 405 -20.38 -14.90 -27.11
CA GLN A 405 -19.55 -13.95 -26.36
C GLN A 405 -20.39 -13.01 -25.48
N ALA A 406 -21.52 -12.51 -25.98
CA ALA A 406 -22.44 -11.69 -25.18
C ALA A 406 -23.00 -12.48 -23.99
N ALA A 407 -23.37 -13.74 -24.19
CA ALA A 407 -23.81 -14.64 -23.13
C ALA A 407 -22.70 -14.90 -22.10
N MET A 408 -21.44 -15.03 -22.52
CA MET A 408 -20.30 -15.16 -21.60
C MET A 408 -20.10 -13.91 -20.74
N PHE A 409 -20.23 -12.71 -21.31
CA PHE A 409 -20.19 -11.47 -20.53
C PHE A 409 -21.34 -11.40 -19.52
N ALA A 410 -22.55 -11.71 -19.95
CA ALA A 410 -23.74 -11.70 -19.09
C ALA A 410 -23.62 -12.73 -17.95
N LEU A 411 -23.17 -13.95 -18.26
CA LEU A 411 -22.93 -15.00 -17.27
C LEU A 411 -21.84 -14.59 -16.28
N SER A 412 -20.73 -14.06 -16.76
CA SER A 412 -19.62 -13.60 -15.91
C SER A 412 -20.07 -12.48 -14.98
N ALA A 413 -20.77 -11.47 -15.51
CA ALA A 413 -21.35 -10.40 -14.70
C ALA A 413 -22.38 -10.92 -13.69
N GLY A 414 -23.22 -11.89 -14.08
CA GLY A 414 -24.19 -12.54 -13.20
C GLY A 414 -23.53 -13.28 -12.04
N VAL A 415 -22.48 -14.07 -12.30
CA VAL A 415 -21.69 -14.76 -11.26
C VAL A 415 -21.01 -13.75 -10.33
N VAL A 416 -20.42 -12.69 -10.89
CA VAL A 416 -19.81 -11.62 -10.10
C VAL A 416 -20.84 -10.95 -9.19
N LEU A 417 -22.02 -10.60 -9.69
CA LEU A 417 -23.09 -10.00 -8.90
C LEU A 417 -23.64 -10.97 -7.85
N PHE A 418 -23.85 -12.23 -8.20
CA PHE A 418 -24.35 -13.26 -7.29
C PHE A 418 -23.46 -13.41 -6.06
N TYR A 419 -22.17 -13.67 -6.25
CA TYR A 419 -21.23 -13.81 -5.13
C TYR A 419 -21.01 -12.48 -4.39
N GLY A 420 -21.11 -11.35 -5.09
CA GLY A 420 -21.07 -10.01 -4.50
C GLY A 420 -22.20 -9.74 -3.52
N ILE A 421 -23.43 -10.08 -3.90
CA ILE A 421 -24.63 -9.94 -3.08
C ILE A 421 -24.68 -11.01 -1.99
N TYR A 422 -24.41 -12.27 -2.35
CA TYR A 422 -24.43 -13.37 -1.38
C TYR A 422 -23.35 -13.20 -0.29
N GLY A 423 -22.24 -12.54 -0.62
CA GLY A 423 -21.18 -12.19 0.32
C GLY A 423 -21.66 -11.39 1.55
N TYR A 424 -22.78 -10.67 1.46
CA TYR A 424 -23.34 -9.94 2.61
C TYR A 424 -24.00 -10.84 3.66
N PHE A 425 -24.43 -12.03 3.27
CA PHE A 425 -25.17 -12.97 4.12
C PHE A 425 -24.28 -14.05 4.75
N VAL A 426 -22.96 -13.98 4.52
CA VAL A 426 -21.98 -14.95 5.04
C VAL A 426 -20.89 -14.28 5.86
N GLU A 427 -20.22 -15.10 6.68
CA GLU A 427 -19.05 -14.73 7.47
C GLU A 427 -17.89 -14.20 6.62
N ALA A 428 -17.04 -13.37 7.22
CA ALA A 428 -15.97 -12.67 6.52
C ALA A 428 -14.97 -13.61 5.83
N ILE A 429 -14.66 -14.77 6.42
CA ILE A 429 -13.72 -15.72 5.82
C ILE A 429 -14.31 -16.43 4.58
N VAL A 430 -15.60 -16.75 4.61
CA VAL A 430 -16.32 -17.32 3.47
C VAL A 430 -16.43 -16.27 2.35
N ARG A 431 -16.73 -15.02 2.71
CA ARG A 431 -16.76 -13.88 1.80
C ARG A 431 -15.41 -13.68 1.08
N ILE A 432 -14.30 -13.80 1.80
CA ILE A 432 -12.94 -13.77 1.23
C ILE A 432 -12.72 -14.94 0.25
N GLY A 433 -13.32 -16.10 0.50
CA GLY A 433 -13.29 -17.24 -0.43
C GLY A 433 -14.05 -16.97 -1.74
N PHE A 434 -15.20 -16.28 -1.68
CA PHE A 434 -16.02 -16.00 -2.86
C PHE A 434 -15.34 -15.14 -3.93
N SER A 435 -14.38 -14.32 -3.53
CA SER A 435 -13.62 -13.51 -4.49
C SER A 435 -12.95 -14.37 -5.55
N VAL A 436 -12.46 -15.57 -5.20
CA VAL A 436 -11.81 -16.49 -6.14
C VAL A 436 -12.76 -16.87 -7.28
N TYR A 437 -14.02 -17.17 -6.98
CA TYR A 437 -15.01 -17.51 -8.01
C TYR A 437 -15.35 -16.33 -8.92
N GLN A 438 -15.45 -15.12 -8.35
CA GLN A 438 -15.66 -13.89 -9.14
C GLN A 438 -14.49 -13.69 -10.12
N VAL A 439 -13.25 -13.85 -9.65
CA VAL A 439 -12.04 -13.73 -10.48
C VAL A 439 -12.01 -14.78 -11.58
N LEU A 440 -12.23 -16.06 -11.23
CA LEU A 440 -12.21 -17.15 -12.20
C LEU A 440 -13.28 -16.96 -13.29
N ALA A 441 -14.46 -16.47 -12.94
CA ALA A 441 -15.51 -16.16 -13.91
C ALA A 441 -15.10 -15.05 -14.88
N VAL A 442 -14.40 -14.01 -14.42
CA VAL A 442 -13.89 -12.92 -15.27
C VAL A 442 -12.76 -13.40 -16.16
N LEU A 443 -11.80 -14.15 -15.62
CA LEU A 443 -10.68 -14.70 -16.39
C LEU A 443 -11.15 -15.71 -17.44
N ALA A 444 -12.11 -16.57 -17.10
CA ALA A 444 -12.72 -17.51 -18.05
C ALA A 444 -13.46 -16.76 -19.17
N CYS A 445 -14.17 -15.67 -18.85
CA CYS A 445 -14.79 -14.80 -19.84
C CYS A 445 -13.74 -14.17 -20.76
N ILE A 446 -12.69 -13.55 -20.20
CA ILE A 446 -11.62 -12.92 -20.98
C ILE A 446 -10.96 -13.93 -21.93
N PHE A 447 -10.57 -15.10 -21.41
CA PHE A 447 -9.93 -16.13 -22.19
C PHE A 447 -10.85 -16.67 -23.29
N GLY A 448 -12.05 -17.14 -22.93
CA GLY A 448 -12.97 -17.75 -23.88
C GLY A 448 -13.45 -16.77 -24.95
N VAL A 449 -13.76 -15.53 -24.58
CA VAL A 449 -14.15 -14.49 -25.55
C VAL A 449 -12.98 -14.15 -26.47
N THR A 450 -11.75 -14.07 -25.95
CA THR A 450 -10.55 -13.82 -26.78
C THR A 450 -10.34 -14.94 -27.79
N VAL A 451 -10.46 -16.20 -27.36
CA VAL A 451 -10.33 -17.38 -28.23
C VAL A 451 -11.39 -17.33 -29.34
N ILE A 452 -12.67 -17.14 -28.99
CA ILE A 452 -13.75 -17.02 -29.98
C ILE A 452 -13.47 -15.86 -30.93
N ASP A 453 -13.01 -14.71 -30.43
CA ASP A 453 -12.73 -13.54 -31.27
C ASP A 453 -11.57 -13.78 -32.25
N LEU A 454 -10.54 -14.56 -31.86
CA LEU A 454 -9.46 -14.97 -32.77
C LEU A 454 -10.00 -15.82 -33.93
N PHE A 455 -10.95 -16.72 -33.67
CA PHE A 455 -11.58 -17.54 -34.71
C PHE A 455 -12.57 -16.74 -35.57
N LEU A 456 -13.32 -15.80 -34.98
CA LEU A 456 -14.22 -14.89 -35.70
C LEU A 456 -13.47 -13.96 -36.65
N GLY A 457 -12.25 -13.57 -36.29
CA GLY A 457 -11.39 -12.71 -37.12
C GLY A 457 -10.81 -13.38 -38.36
N ARG A 458 -10.95 -14.70 -38.53
CA ARG A 458 -10.38 -15.43 -39.68
C ARG A 458 -11.05 -15.00 -40.98
N GLY A 459 -10.25 -14.46 -41.90
CA GLY A 459 -10.73 -13.96 -43.20
C GLY A 459 -11.60 -12.70 -43.10
N ALA A 460 -11.64 -12.02 -41.96
CA ALA A 460 -12.50 -10.85 -41.78
C ALA A 460 -12.22 -9.76 -42.82
N GLU A 461 -13.29 -9.19 -43.39
CA GLU A 461 -13.20 -8.08 -44.33
C GLU A 461 -12.76 -6.80 -43.62
N SER A 462 -11.75 -6.13 -44.17
CA SER A 462 -11.31 -4.82 -43.69
C SER A 462 -12.27 -3.74 -44.18
N ARG A 463 -12.81 -2.93 -43.26
CA ARG A 463 -13.63 -1.75 -43.56
C ARG A 463 -12.81 -0.49 -43.83
N GLY A 464 -11.48 -0.62 -43.86
CA GLY A 464 -10.55 0.47 -44.12
C GLY A 464 -9.31 0.37 -43.26
N ALA A 465 -8.20 0.94 -43.75
CA ALA A 465 -6.98 1.03 -42.98
C ALA A 465 -7.14 2.01 -41.80
N ILE A 466 -6.52 1.69 -40.68
CA ILE A 466 -6.45 2.59 -39.51
C ILE A 466 -5.62 3.81 -39.89
N ARG A 467 -6.16 5.01 -39.65
CA ARG A 467 -5.52 6.29 -39.98
C ARG A 467 -4.55 6.72 -38.87
N TRP A 468 -3.43 6.02 -38.75
CA TRP A 468 -2.38 6.32 -37.77
C TRP A 468 -1.89 7.76 -37.92
N GLY A 469 -1.71 8.46 -36.79
CA GLY A 469 -1.25 9.84 -36.77
C GLY A 469 -2.37 10.89 -36.71
N GLN A 470 -3.63 10.48 -36.93
CA GLN A 470 -4.81 11.34 -36.87
C GLN A 470 -5.51 11.35 -35.49
N MET A 471 -4.79 10.98 -34.42
CA MET A 471 -5.29 11.14 -33.06
C MET A 471 -5.30 12.62 -32.64
N PRO A 472 -6.32 13.07 -31.89
CA PRO A 472 -6.28 14.41 -31.28
C PRO A 472 -5.26 14.47 -30.14
N GLU A 473 -4.62 15.62 -29.90
CA GLU A 473 -3.58 15.79 -28.87
C GLU A 473 -4.03 15.32 -27.47
N ARG A 474 -5.33 15.46 -27.14
CA ARG A 474 -5.89 15.06 -25.85
C ARG A 474 -5.75 13.57 -25.52
N SER A 475 -5.65 12.69 -26.53
CA SER A 475 -5.39 11.27 -26.26
C SER A 475 -3.98 11.04 -25.72
N GLN A 476 -3.01 11.83 -26.18
CA GLN A 476 -1.62 11.73 -25.74
C GLN A 476 -1.48 12.16 -24.28
N TYR A 477 -2.26 13.16 -23.85
CA TYR A 477 -2.34 13.53 -22.44
C TYR A 477 -2.91 12.41 -21.56
N ALA A 478 -3.85 11.62 -22.05
CA ALA A 478 -4.35 10.45 -21.32
C ALA A 478 -3.25 9.40 -21.07
N LEU A 479 -2.33 9.19 -22.04
CA LEU A 479 -1.18 8.30 -21.86
C LEU A 479 -0.19 8.81 -20.82
N PHE A 480 0.01 10.14 -20.72
CA PHE A 480 0.80 10.73 -19.64
C PHE A 480 0.12 10.57 -18.28
N VAL A 481 -1.19 10.80 -18.19
CA VAL A 481 -1.96 10.59 -16.95
C VAL A 481 -1.81 9.15 -16.48
N LEU A 482 -1.90 8.17 -17.38
CA LEU A 482 -1.66 6.75 -17.07
C LEU A 482 -0.27 6.52 -16.48
N ALA A 483 0.79 6.97 -17.16
CA ALA A 483 2.15 6.77 -16.70
C ALA A 483 2.42 7.41 -15.33
N VAL A 484 2.02 8.68 -15.15
CA VAL A 484 2.19 9.40 -13.89
C VAL A 484 1.41 8.74 -12.75
N THR A 485 0.19 8.28 -13.03
CA THR A 485 -0.65 7.60 -12.04
C THR A 485 -0.06 6.26 -11.63
N PHE A 486 0.49 5.48 -12.56
CA PHE A 486 1.19 4.24 -12.22
C PHE A 486 2.45 4.49 -11.39
N THR A 487 3.24 5.51 -11.73
CA THR A 487 4.42 5.90 -10.95
C THR A 487 4.02 6.24 -9.50
N TRP A 488 2.99 7.07 -9.33
CA TRP A 488 2.54 7.47 -8.00
C TRP A 488 1.93 6.29 -7.21
N LEU A 489 1.15 5.44 -7.88
CA LEU A 489 0.61 4.20 -7.29
C LEU A 489 1.71 3.26 -6.82
N MET A 490 2.80 3.11 -7.58
CA MET A 490 3.94 2.29 -7.16
C MET A 490 4.61 2.85 -5.90
N GLY A 491 4.76 4.18 -5.78
CA GLY A 491 5.26 4.84 -4.57
C GLY A 491 4.34 4.60 -3.37
N LEU A 492 3.02 4.81 -3.56
CA LEU A 492 2.00 4.56 -2.53
C LEU A 492 2.02 3.12 -2.03
N MET A 493 2.06 2.13 -2.94
CA MET A 493 2.07 0.72 -2.56
C MET A 493 3.42 0.28 -1.99
N GLY A 494 4.52 0.93 -2.37
CA GLY A 494 5.82 0.80 -1.72
C GLY A 494 5.76 1.24 -0.26
N PHE A 495 5.19 2.42 -0.01
CA PHE A 495 4.94 2.92 1.34
C PHE A 495 4.02 1.99 2.14
N ALA A 496 2.91 1.53 1.56
CA ALA A 496 2.00 0.60 2.23
C ALA A 496 2.72 -0.66 2.73
N ARG A 497 3.51 -1.32 1.87
CA ARG A 497 4.27 -2.53 2.25
C ARG A 497 5.36 -2.27 3.27
N SER A 498 5.96 -1.08 3.27
CA SER A 498 6.94 -0.72 4.29
C SER A 498 6.26 -0.40 5.62
N GLY A 499 5.19 0.40 5.59
CA GLY A 499 4.46 0.90 6.75
C GLY A 499 3.67 -0.16 7.53
N ILE A 500 3.28 -1.29 6.90
CA ILE A 500 2.66 -2.40 7.66
C ILE A 500 3.61 -2.98 8.72
N ARG A 501 4.93 -2.81 8.57
CA ARG A 501 5.92 -3.21 9.59
C ARG A 501 6.07 -2.19 10.71
N GLN A 502 5.41 -1.03 10.63
CA GLN A 502 5.44 0.02 11.63
C GLN A 502 6.88 0.43 12.00
N HIS A 503 7.28 0.24 13.26
CA HIS A 503 8.59 0.57 13.80
C HIS A 503 9.60 -0.60 13.69
N TRP A 504 9.40 -1.54 12.76
CA TRP A 504 10.30 -2.68 12.53
C TRP A 504 11.00 -2.60 11.18
N HIS A 505 12.32 -2.79 11.19
CA HIS A 505 13.10 -3.04 9.97
C HIS A 505 12.81 -4.44 9.43
N VAL A 506 12.81 -5.43 10.34
CA VAL A 506 12.37 -6.82 10.10
C VAL A 506 11.31 -7.14 11.14
N TRP A 507 10.11 -7.49 10.69
CA TRP A 507 8.95 -7.67 11.57
C TRP A 507 9.23 -8.65 12.71
N GLU A 508 8.98 -8.23 13.96
CA GLU A 508 9.21 -9.01 15.19
C GLU A 508 10.66 -9.49 15.42
N VAL A 509 11.63 -9.07 14.60
CA VAL A 509 13.04 -9.50 14.67
C VAL A 509 13.98 -8.34 14.95
N LEU A 510 13.88 -7.25 14.18
CA LEU A 510 14.77 -6.10 14.30
C LEU A 510 13.99 -4.79 14.34
N ARG A 511 13.94 -4.17 15.52
CA ARG A 511 13.27 -2.87 15.74
C ARG A 511 14.05 -1.72 15.12
N ASP A 512 13.30 -0.73 14.65
CA ASP A 512 13.80 0.60 14.34
C ASP A 512 13.80 1.43 15.64
N THR A 513 15.00 1.76 16.09
CA THR A 513 15.27 2.57 17.28
C THR A 513 15.65 4.01 16.92
N SER A 514 15.50 4.40 15.65
CA SER A 514 15.80 5.77 15.22
C SER A 514 14.73 6.74 15.71
N SER A 515 15.06 8.03 15.82
CA SER A 515 14.08 9.09 16.08
C SER A 515 12.98 9.17 15.02
N GLN A 516 13.21 8.56 13.85
CA GLN A 516 12.29 8.54 12.73
C GLN A 516 11.48 7.23 12.67
N ALA A 517 11.51 6.38 13.70
CA ALA A 517 10.91 5.03 13.67
C ALA A 517 9.40 5.02 13.35
N ALA A 518 8.67 6.09 13.72
CA ALA A 518 7.24 6.24 13.46
C ALA A 518 6.91 6.21 11.96
N THR A 519 5.85 5.48 11.59
CA THR A 519 5.28 5.52 10.25
C THR A 519 4.64 6.89 10.04
N PRO A 520 5.10 7.65 9.04
CA PRO A 520 4.62 9.01 8.82
C PRO A 520 3.15 9.04 8.39
N ALA A 521 2.52 10.21 8.59
CA ALA A 521 1.15 10.44 8.15
C ALA A 521 1.05 10.39 6.62
N LEU A 522 -0.16 10.10 6.11
CA LEU A 522 -0.39 9.92 4.68
C LEU A 522 -0.03 11.15 3.84
N GLY A 523 -0.25 12.37 4.34
CA GLY A 523 0.14 13.61 3.69
C GLY A 523 1.66 13.77 3.59
N ALA A 524 2.40 13.45 4.65
CA ALA A 524 3.86 13.44 4.64
C ALA A 524 4.42 12.38 3.68
N ALA A 525 3.83 11.17 3.69
CA ALA A 525 4.17 10.11 2.73
C ALA A 525 3.88 10.55 1.28
N ALA A 526 2.73 11.18 1.03
CA ALA A 526 2.36 11.69 -0.28
C ALA A 526 3.32 12.79 -0.79
N ASN A 527 3.81 13.65 0.10
CA ASN A 527 4.84 14.64 -0.26
C ASN A 527 6.15 13.97 -0.68
N MET A 528 6.57 12.92 0.04
CA MET A 528 7.78 12.16 -0.30
C MET A 528 7.65 11.43 -1.65
N ILE A 529 6.52 10.76 -1.89
CA ILE A 529 6.23 10.07 -3.16
C ILE A 529 6.22 11.08 -4.30
N SER A 530 5.54 12.22 -4.12
CA SER A 530 5.44 13.26 -5.14
C SER A 530 6.79 13.91 -5.44
N ALA A 531 7.62 14.17 -4.42
CA ALA A 531 8.97 14.69 -4.61
C ALA A 531 9.84 13.70 -5.41
N SER A 532 9.81 12.43 -5.03
CA SER A 532 10.55 11.34 -5.70
C SER A 532 10.09 11.14 -7.15
N SER A 533 8.78 11.19 -7.38
CA SER A 533 8.15 11.01 -8.69
C SER A 533 8.33 12.21 -9.62
N SER A 534 8.40 13.43 -9.10
CA SER A 534 8.54 14.66 -9.91
C SER A 534 9.88 14.74 -10.63
N GLY A 535 10.96 14.24 -10.02
CA GLY A 535 12.27 14.12 -10.66
C GLY A 535 12.24 13.22 -11.90
N TRP A 536 11.37 12.20 -11.88
CA TRP A 536 11.17 11.29 -13.01
C TRP A 536 10.26 11.88 -14.10
N ALA A 537 9.21 12.63 -13.75
CA ALA A 537 8.32 13.27 -14.72
C ALA A 537 9.05 14.24 -15.66
N ALA A 538 10.19 14.80 -15.24
CA ALA A 538 11.06 15.65 -16.07
C ALA A 538 11.99 14.87 -17.03
N TRP A 539 11.98 13.54 -17.01
CA TRP A 539 12.86 12.69 -17.83
C TRP A 539 12.63 12.82 -19.36
N PRO A 540 11.39 12.91 -19.88
CA PRO A 540 11.18 13.02 -21.33
C PRO A 540 11.75 14.33 -21.93
N SER A 541 11.83 15.40 -21.13
CA SER A 541 12.10 16.75 -21.63
C SER A 541 13.57 17.16 -21.63
N ARG A 542 14.44 16.57 -20.78
CA ARG A 542 15.78 17.14 -20.50
C ARG A 542 16.94 16.58 -21.32
N ARG A 543 16.88 15.36 -21.89
CA ARG A 543 18.06 14.75 -22.54
C ARG A 543 17.85 14.07 -23.89
N CYS A 544 16.67 14.16 -24.52
CA CYS A 544 16.53 13.80 -25.93
C CYS A 544 17.08 14.89 -26.88
N ARG A 545 18.30 15.40 -26.62
CA ARG A 545 19.16 15.97 -27.67
C ARG A 545 19.82 14.79 -28.37
N SER A 546 19.09 14.06 -29.22
CA SER A 546 19.75 13.07 -30.07
C SER A 546 20.67 13.83 -31.05
N ARG A 547 21.98 13.67 -30.86
CA ARG A 547 22.99 13.81 -31.91
C ARG A 547 22.82 12.64 -32.90
N SER A 548 21.63 12.44 -33.46
CA SER A 548 21.39 11.45 -34.52
C SER A 548 21.58 12.17 -35.86
N GLY A 549 22.82 12.17 -36.36
CA GLY A 549 23.12 12.78 -37.66
C GLY A 549 24.60 12.88 -38.06
N ARG A 550 25.48 11.98 -37.62
CA ARG A 550 26.83 11.86 -38.20
C ARG A 550 27.18 10.39 -38.47
N SER A 551 26.62 9.87 -39.54
CA SER A 551 27.13 8.68 -40.24
C SER A 551 26.49 8.63 -41.63
N ALA A 552 26.78 9.62 -42.45
CA ALA A 552 26.64 9.52 -43.90
C ALA A 552 27.73 10.40 -44.51
N ARG A 553 28.68 9.76 -45.16
CA ARG A 553 29.77 10.40 -45.89
C ARG A 553 29.18 10.92 -47.21
N SER A 554 29.43 12.20 -47.53
CA SER A 554 29.35 12.90 -48.83
C SER A 554 28.36 14.08 -48.91
N GLN A 555 28.90 15.19 -49.45
CA GLN A 555 28.34 16.51 -49.81
C GLN A 555 28.64 17.69 -48.85
N PRO A 556 29.58 18.58 -49.21
CA PRO A 556 29.76 19.87 -48.55
C PRO A 556 28.73 20.88 -49.09
N GLY A 557 27.89 21.42 -48.22
CA GLY A 557 27.00 22.54 -48.56
C GLY A 557 25.55 22.33 -48.12
N ARG A 558 25.27 22.62 -46.83
CA ARG A 558 23.98 23.14 -46.34
C ARG A 558 24.09 23.37 -44.83
N HIS A 559 24.45 24.59 -44.45
CA HIS A 559 24.32 25.06 -43.07
C HIS A 559 22.84 24.95 -42.64
N ARG A 560 22.54 24.07 -41.69
CA ARG A 560 21.23 24.02 -41.03
C ARG A 560 21.10 25.21 -40.07
N HIS A 561 20.47 26.29 -40.53
CA HIS A 561 19.83 27.26 -39.65
C HIS A 561 18.70 26.55 -38.89
N ARG A 562 18.87 26.36 -37.58
CA ARG A 562 17.81 25.90 -36.69
C ARG A 562 16.94 27.13 -36.39
N THR A 563 15.72 27.17 -36.93
CA THR A 563 14.83 28.33 -36.77
C THR A 563 14.36 28.43 -35.32
N ARG A 564 14.43 29.65 -34.73
CA ARG A 564 13.97 30.02 -33.38
C ARG A 564 12.55 29.49 -33.06
N GLY A 565 11.67 29.39 -34.07
CA GLY A 565 10.32 28.85 -33.94
C GLY A 565 10.24 27.37 -33.57
N SER A 566 11.23 26.55 -33.97
CA SER A 566 11.24 25.11 -33.65
C SER A 566 11.61 24.81 -32.19
N GLU A 567 12.36 25.69 -31.54
CA GLU A 567 12.71 25.57 -30.12
C GLU A 567 11.57 26.04 -29.24
N ALA A 568 10.87 27.12 -29.63
CA ALA A 568 9.68 27.61 -28.94
C ALA A 568 8.54 26.57 -28.95
N ALA A 569 8.35 25.85 -30.06
CA ALA A 569 7.34 24.79 -30.17
C ALA A 569 7.63 23.60 -29.23
N MET A 570 8.89 23.13 -29.17
CA MET A 570 9.28 22.07 -28.23
C MET A 570 9.13 22.52 -26.77
N TRP A 571 9.46 23.77 -26.46
CA TRP A 571 9.28 24.31 -25.10
C TRP A 571 7.81 24.33 -24.67
N LYS A 572 6.91 24.73 -25.58
CA LYS A 572 5.46 24.66 -25.34
C LYS A 572 4.99 23.24 -25.04
N THR A 573 5.42 22.25 -25.82
CA THR A 573 5.07 20.83 -25.57
C THR A 573 5.60 20.35 -24.22
N ASN A 574 6.87 20.65 -23.90
CA ASN A 574 7.48 20.32 -22.62
C ASN A 574 6.71 20.93 -21.44
N LEU A 575 6.32 22.21 -21.56
CA LEU A 575 5.57 22.91 -20.53
C LEU A 575 4.18 22.30 -20.32
N LYS A 576 3.47 21.97 -21.40
CA LYS A 576 2.15 21.30 -21.32
C LYS A 576 2.25 19.94 -20.62
N VAL A 577 3.22 19.11 -21.01
CA VAL A 577 3.43 17.78 -20.42
C VAL A 577 3.80 17.89 -18.94
N LEU A 578 4.71 18.81 -18.60
CA LEU A 578 5.11 19.05 -17.22
C LEU A 578 3.92 19.53 -16.37
N LEU A 579 3.12 20.47 -16.89
CA LEU A 579 1.95 21.00 -16.20
C LEU A 579 0.91 19.92 -15.93
N ILE A 580 0.64 19.04 -16.90
CA ILE A 580 -0.27 17.90 -16.71
C ILE A 580 0.26 16.95 -15.65
N ALA A 581 1.55 16.58 -15.72
CA ALA A 581 2.15 15.68 -14.75
C ALA A 581 2.08 16.26 -13.33
N LEU A 582 2.44 17.53 -13.15
CA LEU A 582 2.37 18.22 -11.86
C LEU A 582 0.93 18.39 -11.37
N THR A 583 -0.04 18.61 -12.26
CA THR A 583 -1.47 18.70 -11.90
C THR A 583 -1.97 17.36 -11.37
N VAL A 584 -1.63 16.25 -12.04
CA VAL A 584 -2.01 14.90 -11.61
C VAL A 584 -1.35 14.53 -10.28
N ILE A 585 -0.05 14.80 -10.14
CA ILE A 585 0.69 14.58 -8.89
C ILE A 585 0.09 15.44 -7.76
N GLY A 586 -0.15 16.72 -8.02
CA GLY A 586 -0.75 17.65 -7.07
C GLY A 586 -2.16 17.26 -6.66
N PHE A 587 -2.96 16.72 -7.57
CA PHE A 587 -4.28 16.16 -7.26
C PHE A 587 -4.17 15.00 -6.26
N TYR A 588 -3.30 14.01 -6.50
CA TYR A 588 -3.12 12.88 -5.58
C TYR A 588 -2.55 13.31 -4.22
N THR A 589 -1.58 14.23 -4.22
CA THR A 589 -1.06 14.82 -2.98
C THR A 589 -2.16 15.57 -2.22
N GLY A 590 -2.98 16.35 -2.91
CA GLY A 590 -4.11 17.07 -2.31
C GLY A 590 -5.12 16.12 -1.66
N VAL A 591 -5.55 15.07 -2.39
CA VAL A 591 -6.43 14.03 -1.84
C VAL A 591 -5.82 13.39 -0.59
N ALA A 592 -4.52 13.08 -0.61
CA ALA A 592 -3.83 12.51 0.55
C ALA A 592 -3.75 13.45 1.77
N HIS A 593 -3.80 14.78 1.58
CA HIS A 593 -3.84 15.77 2.67
C HIS A 593 -5.26 16.01 3.22
N ILE A 594 -6.28 15.82 2.38
CA ILE A 594 -7.69 15.96 2.79
C ILE A 594 -8.10 14.80 3.72
N ILE A 595 -7.51 13.64 3.52
CA ILE A 595 -7.78 12.44 4.31
C ILE A 595 -7.22 12.58 5.74
N PRO A 596 -7.83 11.93 6.75
CA PRO A 596 -7.34 11.94 8.12
C PRO A 596 -5.87 11.52 8.27
N GLN A 597 -5.10 12.34 8.98
CA GLN A 597 -3.65 12.20 9.13
C GLN A 597 -3.29 11.39 10.37
N LEU A 598 -3.33 10.05 10.24
CA LEU A 598 -2.94 9.14 11.31
C LEU A 598 -1.47 8.71 11.16
N GLN A 599 -0.76 8.60 12.29
CA GLN A 599 0.63 8.12 12.37
C GLN A 599 0.71 6.90 13.29
N SER A 600 1.71 6.05 13.10
CA SER A 600 1.94 4.96 14.06
C SER A 600 2.65 5.47 15.31
N GLU A 601 2.20 5.07 16.49
CA GLU A 601 2.93 5.32 17.73
C GLU A 601 4.14 4.38 17.83
N VAL A 602 5.28 4.93 18.27
CA VAL A 602 6.46 4.14 18.63
C VAL A 602 6.35 3.83 20.13
N PRO A 603 6.39 2.56 20.55
CA PRO A 603 6.41 2.22 21.97
C PRO A 603 7.59 2.93 22.64
N SER A 604 7.31 3.81 23.61
CA SER A 604 8.37 4.51 24.35
C SER A 604 9.17 3.50 25.17
N ALA A 605 10.51 3.54 25.06
CA ALA A 605 11.36 2.83 26.00
C ALA A 605 11.14 3.43 27.39
N LEU A 606 10.62 2.64 28.31
CA LEU A 606 10.53 3.03 29.72
C LEU A 606 11.87 2.67 30.36
N ASP A 607 12.65 3.68 30.74
CA ASP A 607 13.85 3.44 31.55
C ASP A 607 13.40 3.22 33.00
N LEU A 608 13.26 1.95 33.37
CA LEU A 608 12.78 1.51 34.68
C LEU A 608 13.93 1.05 35.59
N SER A 609 15.17 1.44 35.27
CA SER A 609 16.38 0.85 35.85
C SER A 609 16.75 1.32 37.27
N SER A 610 16.05 2.30 37.86
CA SER A 610 16.31 2.67 39.26
C SER A 610 15.10 3.32 39.96
N GLY A 611 14.56 2.62 40.97
CA GLY A 611 13.59 3.19 41.93
C GLY A 611 12.14 3.34 41.45
N VAL A 612 11.65 2.44 40.60
CA VAL A 612 10.29 2.53 40.08
C VAL A 612 9.27 2.11 41.13
N THR A 613 8.33 3.00 41.45
CA THR A 613 7.21 2.68 42.35
C THR A 613 6.13 1.86 41.60
N PRO A 614 5.35 1.00 42.30
CA PRO A 614 4.26 0.25 41.68
C PRO A 614 3.27 1.13 40.91
N GLU A 615 3.03 2.36 41.36
CA GLU A 615 2.14 3.34 40.71
C GLU A 615 2.70 3.82 39.38
N ALA A 616 4.02 4.03 39.29
CA ALA A 616 4.68 4.39 38.04
C ALA A 616 4.63 3.25 37.02
N LEU A 617 4.76 1.99 37.48
CA LEU A 617 4.58 0.80 36.63
C LEU A 617 3.14 0.67 36.13
N VAL A 618 2.15 0.90 37.00
CA VAL A 618 0.74 0.88 36.64
C VAL A 618 0.42 1.96 35.60
N ALA A 619 0.89 3.20 35.80
CA ALA A 619 0.66 4.29 34.85
C ALA A 619 1.36 4.07 33.49
N ALA A 620 2.56 3.48 33.51
CA ALA A 620 3.25 3.05 32.30
C ALA A 620 2.50 1.93 31.59
N GLY A 621 2.03 0.93 32.35
CA GLY A 621 1.23 -0.18 31.86
C GLY A 621 -0.10 0.27 31.25
N GLU A 622 -0.77 1.26 31.85
CA GLU A 622 -2.00 1.86 31.33
C GLU A 622 -1.77 2.48 29.95
N LYS A 623 -0.69 3.26 29.79
CA LYS A 623 -0.33 3.86 28.50
C LYS A 623 -0.04 2.80 27.43
N ILE A 624 0.65 1.72 27.81
CA ILE A 624 0.94 0.62 26.89
C ILE A 624 -0.35 -0.11 26.54
N PHE A 625 -1.20 -0.43 27.52
CA PHE A 625 -2.46 -1.14 27.31
C PHE A 625 -3.39 -0.39 26.36
N ASN A 626 -3.48 0.93 26.51
CA ASN A 626 -4.36 1.80 25.73
C ASN A 626 -3.76 2.28 24.39
N GLY A 627 -2.44 2.17 24.21
CA GLY A 627 -1.72 2.62 23.01
C GLY A 627 -0.85 1.52 22.40
N ALA A 628 0.46 1.63 22.63
CA ALA A 628 1.51 0.82 21.99
C ALA A 628 1.37 -0.70 22.09
N GLY A 629 0.71 -1.22 23.13
CA GLY A 629 0.42 -2.64 23.34
C GLY A 629 -0.78 -3.16 22.54
N GLY A 630 -1.62 -2.27 22.00
CA GLY A 630 -2.77 -2.63 21.15
C GLY A 630 -3.84 -3.49 21.84
N CYS A 631 -3.78 -3.64 23.18
CA CYS A 631 -4.58 -4.59 23.94
C CYS A 631 -6.08 -4.30 23.81
N THR A 632 -6.47 -3.03 23.78
CA THR A 632 -7.86 -2.56 23.63
C THR A 632 -8.51 -2.98 22.31
N THR A 633 -7.72 -3.24 21.26
CA THR A 633 -8.22 -3.70 19.94
C THR A 633 -8.97 -5.02 20.04
N CYS A 634 -8.60 -5.87 21.00
CA CYS A 634 -9.21 -7.18 21.21
C CYS A 634 -9.95 -7.26 22.56
N HIS A 635 -9.41 -6.63 23.61
CA HIS A 635 -9.90 -6.76 24.99
C HIS A 635 -10.85 -5.64 25.46
N GLY A 636 -11.32 -4.77 24.55
CA GLY A 636 -12.20 -3.65 24.89
C GLY A 636 -13.71 -3.96 24.92
N LEU A 637 -14.21 -4.82 24.02
CA LEU A 637 -15.65 -5.09 23.86
C LEU A 637 -16.10 -6.45 24.39
N GLY A 638 -15.17 -7.34 24.74
CA GLY A 638 -15.50 -8.71 25.19
C GLY A 638 -15.96 -9.66 24.08
N THR A 639 -16.01 -9.21 22.83
CA THR A 639 -16.50 -10.01 21.67
C THR A 639 -15.39 -10.75 20.94
N ARG A 640 -14.21 -10.14 20.84
CA ARG A 640 -13.05 -10.70 20.14
C ARG A 640 -12.07 -11.40 21.07
N ALA A 641 -11.90 -10.86 22.28
CA ALA A 641 -11.18 -11.45 23.38
C ALA A 641 -11.90 -11.07 24.70
N PRO A 642 -11.63 -11.76 25.82
CA PRO A 642 -12.27 -11.46 27.11
C PRO A 642 -12.09 -9.99 27.50
N ASN A 643 -13.12 -9.34 28.04
CA ASN A 643 -12.96 -7.99 28.55
C ASN A 643 -12.06 -8.01 29.81
N LEU A 644 -11.01 -7.20 29.82
CA LEU A 644 -10.03 -7.18 30.91
C LEU A 644 -10.34 -6.10 31.96
N LEU A 645 -10.96 -4.99 31.55
CA LEU A 645 -11.17 -3.82 32.40
C LEU A 645 -12.54 -3.80 33.08
N THR A 646 -13.49 -4.57 32.57
CA THR A 646 -14.83 -4.69 33.15
C THR A 646 -15.15 -6.14 33.49
N ASP A 647 -16.32 -6.35 34.08
CA ASP A 647 -16.85 -7.70 34.30
C ASP A 647 -16.90 -8.50 32.98
N HIS A 648 -16.48 -9.75 33.07
CA HIS A 648 -16.53 -10.70 31.97
C HIS A 648 -17.32 -11.93 32.42
N ALA A 649 -18.58 -12.01 31.99
CA ALA A 649 -19.50 -13.10 32.30
C ALA A 649 -19.68 -13.36 33.82
N GLY A 650 -19.78 -12.30 34.63
CA GLY A 650 -20.00 -12.39 36.07
C GLY A 650 -18.76 -12.76 36.89
N GLN A 651 -17.57 -12.72 36.30
CA GLN A 651 -16.30 -13.11 36.93
C GLN A 651 -15.46 -11.92 37.41
N GLY A 652 -15.97 -10.69 37.35
CA GLY A 652 -15.25 -9.47 37.70
C GLY A 652 -14.21 -9.06 36.67
N THR A 653 -13.39 -8.06 36.99
CA THR A 653 -12.26 -7.54 36.19
C THR A 653 -11.08 -8.52 36.18
N ILE A 654 -10.08 -8.31 35.31
CA ILE A 654 -8.96 -9.25 35.20
C ILE A 654 -8.16 -9.37 36.51
N GLY A 655 -7.93 -8.27 37.22
CA GLY A 655 -7.19 -8.25 38.48
C GLY A 655 -7.89 -9.03 39.60
N ALA A 656 -9.23 -9.05 39.60
CA ALA A 656 -10.01 -9.82 40.57
C ALA A 656 -10.01 -11.33 40.28
N ARG A 657 -9.89 -11.75 39.01
CA ARG A 657 -10.08 -13.16 38.62
C ARG A 657 -8.81 -13.91 38.25
N CYS A 658 -7.74 -13.23 37.84
CA CYS A 658 -6.50 -13.81 37.31
C CYS A 658 -5.93 -14.97 38.17
N GLY A 659 -5.91 -14.82 39.49
CA GLY A 659 -5.35 -15.84 40.41
C GLY A 659 -6.16 -17.14 40.53
N SER A 660 -7.39 -17.18 40.01
CA SER A 660 -8.26 -18.36 40.04
C SER A 660 -8.42 -19.04 38.67
N ARG A 661 -7.77 -18.50 37.62
CA ARG A 661 -7.97 -18.93 36.22
C ARG A 661 -7.34 -20.27 35.90
N LYS A 662 -6.17 -20.54 36.46
CA LYS A 662 -5.40 -21.76 36.21
C LYS A 662 -5.01 -22.38 37.55
N PRO A 663 -5.40 -23.64 37.85
CA PRO A 663 -5.06 -24.29 39.11
C PRO A 663 -3.54 -24.28 39.36
N GLY A 664 -3.14 -23.88 40.56
CA GLY A 664 -1.73 -23.85 40.99
C GLY A 664 -0.90 -22.68 40.45
N MET A 665 -1.53 -21.65 39.86
CA MET A 665 -0.84 -20.48 39.32
C MET A 665 -1.41 -19.20 39.92
N ASP A 666 -0.53 -18.33 40.43
CA ASP A 666 -0.93 -17.02 40.94
C ASP A 666 -1.26 -16.03 39.80
N CYS A 667 -1.83 -14.88 40.17
CA CYS A 667 -2.23 -13.86 39.19
C CYS A 667 -1.04 -13.36 38.34
N LYS A 668 0.12 -13.15 38.97
CA LYS A 668 1.31 -12.61 38.32
C LYS A 668 1.85 -13.57 37.27
N ALA A 669 1.99 -14.85 37.62
CA ALA A 669 2.42 -15.91 36.72
C ALA A 669 1.41 -16.17 35.60
N TYR A 670 0.11 -16.12 35.90
CA TYR A 670 -0.95 -16.28 34.89
C TYR A 670 -0.92 -15.17 33.84
N LEU A 671 -0.81 -13.91 34.26
CA LEU A 671 -0.75 -12.77 33.34
C LEU A 671 0.53 -12.79 32.50
N ARG A 672 1.66 -13.17 33.11
CA ARG A 672 2.93 -13.33 32.40
C ARG A 672 2.87 -14.46 31.37
N GLU A 673 2.33 -15.62 31.70
CA GLU A 673 2.13 -16.72 30.74
C GLU A 673 1.17 -16.31 29.63
N SER A 674 0.06 -15.63 29.97
CA SER A 674 -0.92 -15.16 28.98
C SER A 674 -0.30 -14.15 27.99
N LEU A 675 0.63 -13.30 28.43
CA LEU A 675 1.31 -12.33 27.57
C LEU A 675 2.45 -12.96 26.76
N THR A 676 3.20 -13.91 27.33
CA THR A 676 4.41 -14.47 26.69
C THR A 676 4.19 -15.79 25.96
N ASN A 677 3.12 -16.50 26.29
CA ASN A 677 2.70 -17.77 25.69
C ASN A 677 1.16 -17.89 25.69
N PRO A 678 0.45 -17.00 24.98
CA PRO A 678 -1.02 -16.91 25.01
C PRO A 678 -1.74 -18.20 24.61
N GLY A 679 -1.10 -19.06 23.81
CA GLY A 679 -1.68 -20.35 23.42
C GLY A 679 -1.66 -21.43 24.51
N ALA A 680 -0.98 -21.19 25.64
CA ALA A 680 -0.90 -22.14 26.75
C ALA A 680 -2.23 -22.28 27.51
N PHE A 681 -3.03 -21.21 27.56
CA PHE A 681 -4.33 -21.21 28.21
C PHE A 681 -5.27 -20.22 27.50
N VAL A 682 -6.15 -20.75 26.65
CA VAL A 682 -7.16 -19.95 25.93
C VAL A 682 -8.46 -19.97 26.71
N VAL A 683 -9.02 -18.78 26.94
CA VAL A 683 -10.31 -18.64 27.65
C VAL A 683 -11.42 -19.31 26.83
N PRO A 684 -12.24 -20.19 27.45
CA PRO A 684 -13.36 -20.83 26.75
C PRO A 684 -14.27 -19.81 26.06
N GLY A 685 -14.66 -20.11 24.81
CA GLY A 685 -15.48 -19.22 23.99
C GLY A 685 -14.69 -18.24 23.11
N PHE A 686 -13.36 -18.24 23.17
CA PHE A 686 -12.51 -17.40 22.33
C PHE A 686 -11.52 -18.21 21.50
N GLU A 687 -11.18 -17.70 20.33
CA GLU A 687 -10.15 -18.28 19.47
C GLU A 687 -8.74 -17.95 20.00
N ASN A 688 -7.76 -18.79 19.68
CA ASN A 688 -6.35 -18.55 19.98
C ASN A 688 -5.75 -17.50 19.02
N ILE A 689 -6.12 -16.24 19.22
CA ILE A 689 -5.74 -15.11 18.33
C ILE A 689 -4.73 -14.14 18.96
N MET A 690 -4.48 -14.26 20.27
CA MET A 690 -3.59 -13.35 20.98
C MET A 690 -2.11 -13.62 20.60
N PRO A 691 -1.36 -12.60 20.15
CA PRO A 691 0.05 -12.77 19.79
C PRO A 691 0.94 -12.84 21.04
N ASP A 692 2.12 -13.48 20.89
CA ASP A 692 3.17 -13.42 21.93
C ASP A 692 3.64 -11.96 22.08
N MET A 693 3.30 -11.36 23.21
CA MET A 693 3.52 -9.94 23.48
C MET A 693 4.99 -9.59 23.63
N ARG A 694 5.90 -10.55 23.86
CA ARG A 694 7.36 -10.29 23.84
C ARG A 694 7.84 -9.82 22.48
N ARG A 695 7.06 -10.10 21.45
CA ARG A 695 7.38 -9.61 20.11
C ARG A 695 7.05 -8.14 19.97
N GLN A 696 5.99 -7.63 20.62
CA GLN A 696 5.56 -6.24 20.53
C GLN A 696 6.05 -5.35 21.67
N LEU A 697 6.31 -5.90 22.86
CA LEU A 697 6.66 -5.19 24.07
C LEU A 697 8.03 -5.64 24.59
N SER A 698 8.81 -4.71 25.16
CA SER A 698 10.01 -5.07 25.92
C SER A 698 9.63 -5.79 27.21
N GLU A 699 10.61 -6.44 27.85
CA GLU A 699 10.40 -7.12 29.13
C GLU A 699 9.85 -6.16 30.20
N ASP A 700 10.42 -4.96 30.31
CA ASP A 700 9.97 -3.95 31.26
C ASP A 700 8.55 -3.44 30.94
N GLN A 701 8.21 -3.33 29.66
CA GLN A 701 6.86 -2.98 29.20
C GLN A 701 5.85 -4.08 29.54
N ILE A 702 6.23 -5.35 29.45
CA ILE A 702 5.35 -6.47 29.84
C ILE A 702 5.08 -6.41 31.34
N TRP A 703 6.10 -6.19 32.17
CA TRP A 703 5.91 -6.05 33.61
C TRP A 703 5.05 -4.85 33.99
N ALA A 704 5.21 -3.72 33.29
CA ALA A 704 4.33 -2.57 33.44
C ALA A 704 2.86 -2.91 33.10
N VAL A 705 2.62 -3.61 31.98
CA VAL A 705 1.27 -4.07 31.61
C VAL A 705 0.69 -5.04 32.64
N ILE A 706 1.49 -5.98 33.18
CA ILE A 706 1.04 -6.89 34.24
C ILE A 706 0.63 -6.12 35.49
N ALA A 707 1.45 -5.16 35.92
CA ALA A 707 1.14 -4.31 37.07
C ALA A 707 -0.19 -3.56 36.87
N TYR A 708 -0.40 -2.97 35.69
CA TYR A 708 -1.66 -2.34 35.34
C TYR A 708 -2.85 -3.32 35.37
N LEU A 709 -2.72 -4.51 34.80
CA LEU A 709 -3.79 -5.51 34.80
C LEU A 709 -4.14 -6.01 36.22
N GLN A 710 -3.14 -6.17 37.09
CA GLN A 710 -3.38 -6.48 38.51
C GLN A 710 -4.14 -5.35 39.21
N SER A 711 -3.80 -4.09 38.93
CA SER A 711 -4.48 -2.92 39.51
C SER A 711 -5.97 -2.83 39.16
N GLN A 712 -6.44 -3.55 38.13
CA GLN A 712 -7.85 -3.65 37.76
C GLN A 712 -8.60 -4.58 38.71
N GLY A 713 -8.66 -4.24 40.00
CA GLY A 713 -9.44 -4.95 41.03
C GLY A 713 -8.69 -6.03 41.82
N GLY A 714 -7.36 -6.09 41.73
CA GLY A 714 -6.50 -6.97 42.54
C GLY A 714 -5.31 -6.24 43.15
N GLU A 715 -4.49 -6.96 43.93
CA GLU A 715 -3.25 -6.44 44.51
C GLU A 715 -2.12 -6.46 43.47
N VAL A 716 -1.37 -5.36 43.37
CA VAL A 716 -0.21 -5.26 42.48
C VAL A 716 1.00 -5.91 43.15
N THR A 717 1.39 -7.08 42.67
CA THR A 717 2.51 -7.89 43.21
C THR A 717 3.77 -7.79 42.36
N VAL A 718 3.78 -6.93 41.34
CA VAL A 718 4.96 -6.65 40.50
C VAL A 718 5.87 -5.67 41.23
N THR A 719 7.13 -6.03 41.41
CA THR A 719 8.15 -5.20 42.04
C THR A 719 9.32 -4.91 41.09
N ALA A 720 10.21 -4.01 41.49
CA ALA A 720 11.43 -3.72 40.71
C ALA A 720 12.34 -4.94 40.53
N ASP A 721 12.25 -5.96 41.39
CA ASP A 721 13.03 -7.20 41.28
C ASP A 721 12.52 -8.15 40.18
N ASP A 722 11.26 -8.00 39.75
CA ASP A 722 10.70 -8.76 38.63
C ASP A 722 11.25 -8.25 37.27
N ILE A 723 11.81 -7.04 37.24
CA ILE A 723 12.34 -6.40 36.02
C ILE A 723 13.82 -6.83 35.82
N PRO A 724 14.20 -7.42 34.67
CA PRO A 724 15.57 -7.82 34.41
C PRO A 724 16.54 -6.63 34.49
N LYS A 725 17.58 -6.74 35.34
CA LYS A 725 18.68 -5.75 35.40
C LYS A 725 19.50 -5.83 34.12
N THR A 726 19.16 -5.01 33.14
CA THR A 726 19.95 -4.89 31.90
C THR A 726 21.15 -3.97 32.15
N PRO A 727 22.38 -4.26 31.67
CA PRO A 727 23.49 -3.34 31.80
C PRO A 727 23.15 -2.01 31.12
N ALA A 728 23.38 -0.90 31.82
CA ALA A 728 23.27 0.44 31.28
C ALA A 728 24.18 0.58 30.05
N GLY A 729 23.60 0.51 28.85
CA GLY A 729 24.36 0.54 27.61
C GLY A 729 23.45 0.65 26.39
N GLY A 730 23.06 1.89 26.06
CA GLY A 730 22.48 2.20 24.75
C GLY A 730 21.06 2.76 24.75
N ALA A 731 20.75 3.72 25.62
CA ALA A 731 19.59 4.59 25.44
C ALA A 731 20.07 6.00 25.06
N ALA A 732 20.06 6.32 23.78
CA ALA A 732 19.95 7.71 23.38
C ALA A 732 18.51 8.13 23.66
N SER A 733 18.32 9.01 24.65
CA SER A 733 17.03 9.60 24.97
C SER A 733 16.41 10.22 23.70
N PRO A 734 15.19 9.84 23.29
CA PRO A 734 14.46 10.66 22.35
C PRO A 734 14.03 11.92 23.10
N THR A 735 14.56 13.07 22.71
CA THR A 735 13.94 14.35 23.03
C THR A 735 12.51 14.32 22.52
N ALA A 736 11.58 14.46 23.46
CA ALA A 736 10.17 14.65 23.17
C ALA A 736 10.02 15.86 22.23
N GLY A 737 9.65 15.61 20.97
CA GLY A 737 8.87 16.59 20.22
C GLY A 737 7.58 16.86 21.00
N PRO A 738 7.02 18.09 20.93
CA PRO A 738 6.02 18.54 21.90
C PRO A 738 4.86 17.56 21.97
N ALA A 739 4.81 16.83 23.09
CA ALA A 739 3.62 16.10 23.48
C ALA A 739 2.53 17.14 23.71
N LEU A 740 1.39 16.99 23.04
CA LEU A 740 0.17 17.59 23.57
C LEU A 740 -0.04 16.96 24.95
N THR A 741 0.22 17.74 25.98
CA THR A 741 0.05 17.39 27.38
C THR A 741 -1.44 17.12 27.63
N ALA A 742 -1.80 15.87 27.89
CA ALA A 742 -3.11 15.53 28.43
C ALA A 742 -3.19 16.13 29.86
N THR A 743 -3.87 17.26 30.00
CA THR A 743 -4.06 17.96 31.29
C THR A 743 -4.89 17.12 32.26
N THR A 744 -4.63 17.23 33.57
CA THR A 744 -5.46 16.67 34.65
C THR A 744 -6.28 17.74 35.36
N ASP A 745 -6.26 19.00 34.89
CA ASP A 745 -7.10 20.07 35.45
C ASP A 745 -8.59 19.76 35.16
N PRO A 746 -9.42 19.55 36.21
CA PRO A 746 -10.81 19.15 36.03
C PRO A 746 -11.67 20.20 35.31
N LYS A 747 -11.36 21.50 35.42
CA LYS A 747 -12.09 22.55 34.69
C LYS A 747 -11.79 22.49 33.20
N LEU A 748 -10.52 22.28 32.86
CA LEU A 748 -10.11 22.09 31.47
C LEU A 748 -10.65 20.77 30.92
N LEU A 749 -10.68 19.69 31.71
CA LEU A 749 -11.25 18.41 31.31
C LEU A 749 -12.74 18.50 31.00
N ILE A 750 -13.53 19.24 31.78
CA ILE A 750 -14.97 19.44 31.52
C ILE A 750 -15.19 20.17 30.19
N VAL A 751 -14.30 21.09 29.82
CA VAL A 751 -14.38 21.80 28.53
C VAL A 751 -13.85 20.94 27.38
N GLU A 752 -12.66 20.35 27.52
CA GLU A 752 -11.97 19.54 26.51
C GLU A 752 -12.77 18.27 26.17
N LYS A 753 -13.40 17.65 27.16
CA LYS A 753 -14.22 16.45 26.97
C LYS A 753 -15.68 16.79 26.66
N GLY A 754 -16.03 18.07 26.52
CA GLY A 754 -17.32 18.54 26.03
C GLY A 754 -18.48 18.44 27.03
N CYS A 755 -18.20 18.25 28.33
CA CYS A 755 -19.23 18.12 29.35
C CYS A 755 -20.09 19.40 29.51
N VAL A 756 -19.50 20.58 29.27
CA VAL A 756 -20.21 21.88 29.28
C VAL A 756 -21.25 22.04 28.15
N GLY A 757 -21.21 21.16 27.13
CA GLY A 757 -22.21 21.16 26.06
C GLY A 757 -23.59 20.65 26.49
N CYS A 758 -23.68 19.98 27.64
CA CYS A 758 -24.93 19.40 28.15
C CYS A 758 -25.19 19.69 29.63
N HIS A 759 -24.16 19.98 30.43
CA HIS A 759 -24.27 20.18 31.88
C HIS A 759 -23.97 21.63 32.25
N ILE A 760 -24.80 22.21 33.12
CA ILE A 760 -24.57 23.54 33.69
C ILE A 760 -23.39 23.48 34.68
N VAL A 761 -22.45 24.42 34.53
CA VAL A 761 -21.30 24.61 35.43
C VAL A 761 -21.23 26.08 35.80
N ASP A 762 -21.16 26.38 37.10
CA ASP A 762 -21.11 27.74 37.65
C ASP A 762 -22.25 28.64 37.12
N GLY A 763 -23.46 28.08 37.03
CA GLY A 763 -24.67 28.76 36.57
C GLY A 763 -24.74 29.05 35.06
N LYS A 764 -23.83 28.49 34.25
CA LYS A 764 -23.77 28.70 32.80
C LYS A 764 -23.83 27.38 32.03
N GLY A 765 -24.57 27.36 30.91
CA GLY A 765 -24.68 26.21 29.99
C GLY A 765 -26.13 25.78 29.70
N PRO A 766 -26.36 24.94 28.68
CA PRO A 766 -27.67 24.37 28.38
C PRO A 766 -28.03 23.25 29.36
N GLN A 767 -29.29 23.16 29.79
CA GLN A 767 -29.77 22.16 30.77
C GLN A 767 -30.28 20.88 30.08
N ILE A 768 -29.40 20.21 29.33
CA ILE A 768 -29.72 18.95 28.64
C ILE A 768 -29.45 17.74 29.55
N GLY A 769 -28.45 17.84 30.43
CA GLY A 769 -28.16 16.91 31.52
C GLY A 769 -28.26 17.56 32.91
N PRO A 770 -28.18 16.76 33.99
CA PRO A 770 -28.20 17.28 35.36
C PRO A 770 -27.08 18.30 35.61
N PRO A 771 -27.32 19.42 36.31
CA PRO A 771 -26.28 20.41 36.55
C PRO A 771 -25.11 19.81 37.35
N PHE A 772 -23.88 20.26 37.09
CA PHE A 772 -22.73 19.92 37.93
C PHE A 772 -22.68 20.75 39.20
N ASP A 773 -23.37 21.89 39.21
CA ASP A 773 -23.55 22.71 40.41
C ASP A 773 -24.34 21.95 41.47
N GLY A 774 -23.75 21.83 42.67
CA GLY A 774 -24.28 21.07 43.79
C GLY A 774 -24.32 19.55 43.62
N MET A 775 -23.55 19.00 42.67
CA MET A 775 -23.45 17.56 42.44
C MET A 775 -22.96 16.80 43.68
N GLY A 776 -22.00 17.36 44.41
CA GLY A 776 -21.47 16.80 45.66
C GLY A 776 -22.46 16.81 46.85
N ARG A 777 -23.55 17.60 46.78
CA ARG A 777 -24.66 17.49 47.74
C ARG A 777 -25.65 16.39 47.38
N ARG A 778 -25.75 16.02 46.10
CA ARG A 778 -26.74 15.07 45.59
C ARG A 778 -26.22 13.64 45.50
N HIS A 779 -24.93 13.48 45.20
CA HIS A 779 -24.34 12.18 44.89
C HIS A 779 -22.90 12.04 45.41
N ASN A 780 -22.50 10.80 45.67
CA ASN A 780 -21.16 10.45 46.14
C ASN A 780 -20.20 10.14 44.97
N ALA A 781 -18.91 10.01 45.27
CA ALA A 781 -17.86 9.76 44.27
C ALA A 781 -18.11 8.52 43.43
N GLU A 782 -18.65 7.45 44.03
CA GLU A 782 -18.93 6.18 43.35
C GLU A 782 -20.06 6.31 42.32
N TYR A 783 -21.15 6.99 42.69
CA TYR A 783 -22.24 7.28 41.77
C TYR A 783 -21.78 8.15 40.59
N ILE A 784 -20.99 9.20 40.85
CA ILE A 784 -20.49 10.11 39.82
C ILE A 784 -19.54 9.35 38.87
N ARG A 785 -18.65 8.52 39.42
CA ARG A 785 -17.73 7.67 38.65
C ARG A 785 -18.48 6.69 37.76
N ARG A 786 -19.47 5.98 38.32
CA ARG A 786 -20.34 5.07 37.55
C ARG A 786 -21.11 5.82 36.47
N SER A 787 -21.61 7.01 36.75
CA SER A 787 -22.35 7.83 35.78
C SER A 787 -21.48 8.35 34.62
N ILE A 788 -20.17 8.52 34.84
CA ILE A 788 -19.23 8.90 33.77
C ILE A 788 -18.80 7.68 32.95
N LEU A 789 -18.53 6.55 33.62
CA LEU A 789 -18.05 5.32 32.96
C LEU A 789 -19.16 4.53 32.27
N LEU A 790 -20.36 4.54 32.85
CA LEU A 790 -21.54 3.83 32.35
C LEU A 790 -22.75 4.78 32.37
N PRO A 791 -22.81 5.79 31.49
CA PRO A 791 -23.83 6.84 31.57
C PRO A 791 -25.28 6.39 31.39
N ASN A 792 -25.52 5.18 30.88
CA ASN A 792 -26.86 4.62 30.73
C ASN A 792 -27.22 3.62 31.84
N ALA A 793 -26.33 3.40 32.81
CA ALA A 793 -26.58 2.46 33.90
C ALA A 793 -27.68 2.96 34.84
N ASP A 794 -27.75 4.28 35.06
CA ASP A 794 -28.77 4.93 35.87
C ASP A 794 -29.20 6.23 35.17
N THR A 795 -30.51 6.47 34.99
CA THR A 795 -31.02 7.72 34.42
C THR A 795 -31.39 8.69 35.53
N ALA A 796 -30.87 9.91 35.49
CA ALA A 796 -31.18 10.93 36.48
C ALA A 796 -32.66 11.36 36.38
N LYS A 797 -33.33 11.42 37.54
CA LYS A 797 -34.76 11.78 37.64
C LYS A 797 -35.01 13.16 37.03
N GLY A 798 -35.97 13.26 36.10
CA GLY A 798 -36.31 14.49 35.36
C GLY A 798 -35.56 14.67 34.03
N TYR A 799 -34.67 13.75 33.66
CA TYR A 799 -33.90 13.76 32.41
C TYR A 799 -34.17 12.51 31.54
N GLU A 800 -35.27 11.81 31.77
CA GLU A 800 -35.62 10.55 31.13
C GLU A 800 -35.72 10.67 29.60
N LYS A 801 -36.20 11.82 29.10
CA LYS A 801 -36.25 12.13 27.65
C LYS A 801 -34.87 12.26 26.97
N TYR A 802 -33.80 12.36 27.75
CA TYR A 802 -32.41 12.47 27.28
C TYR A 802 -31.56 11.25 27.67
N ALA A 803 -32.19 10.18 28.16
CA ALA A 803 -31.53 8.90 28.42
C ALA A 803 -30.83 8.40 27.14
N GLY A 804 -29.60 7.88 27.25
CA GLY A 804 -28.84 7.44 26.09
C GLY A 804 -27.99 8.53 25.42
N MET A 805 -28.20 9.82 25.71
CA MET A 805 -27.48 10.91 25.03
C MET A 805 -26.05 11.12 25.54
N MET A 806 -25.73 10.72 26.79
CA MET A 806 -24.38 10.86 27.33
C MET A 806 -23.44 9.82 26.69
N PRO A 807 -22.34 10.25 26.03
CA PRO A 807 -21.43 9.35 25.32
C PRO A 807 -20.88 8.21 26.20
N GLN A 808 -21.08 6.97 25.77
CA GLN A 808 -20.57 5.76 26.48
C GLN A 808 -19.04 5.59 26.36
N THR A 809 -18.38 6.53 25.69
CA THR A 809 -16.95 6.47 25.35
C THR A 809 -16.07 7.17 26.37
N PHE A 810 -16.62 7.80 27.41
CA PHE A 810 -15.80 8.55 28.36
C PHE A 810 -14.85 7.65 29.15
N GLY A 811 -15.22 6.39 29.41
CA GLY A 811 -14.31 5.38 29.96
C GLY A 811 -13.14 5.00 29.02
N GLN A 812 -13.18 5.41 27.75
CA GLN A 812 -12.11 5.23 26.76
C GLN A 812 -11.36 6.53 26.46
N GLN A 813 -11.81 7.67 27.00
CA GLN A 813 -11.35 9.01 26.63
C GLN A 813 -10.77 9.79 27.81
N LEU A 814 -11.11 9.38 29.02
CA LEU A 814 -10.51 9.83 30.27
C LEU A 814 -9.54 8.75 30.72
N SER A 815 -8.29 9.11 31.01
CA SER A 815 -7.42 8.23 31.79
C SER A 815 -7.96 8.07 33.21
N GLY A 816 -7.52 7.04 33.93
CA GLY A 816 -7.93 6.86 35.33
C GLY A 816 -7.66 8.12 36.19
N ALA A 817 -6.53 8.78 35.98
CA ALA A 817 -6.18 10.02 36.67
C ALA A 817 -7.09 11.21 36.28
N GLN A 818 -7.47 11.34 35.01
CA GLN A 818 -8.39 12.38 34.55
C GLN A 818 -9.81 12.15 35.06
N LEU A 819 -10.24 10.89 35.10
CA LEU A 819 -11.52 10.49 35.67
C LEU A 819 -11.57 10.81 37.16
N GLU A 820 -10.55 10.45 37.93
CA GLU A 820 -10.52 10.74 39.36
C GLU A 820 -10.43 12.24 39.65
N ALA A 821 -9.61 12.99 38.92
CA ALA A 821 -9.56 14.45 39.04
C ALA A 821 -10.94 15.09 38.80
N LEU A 822 -11.67 14.58 37.80
CA LEU A 822 -13.02 15.03 37.47
C LEU A 822 -14.05 14.63 38.53
N VAL A 823 -14.00 13.38 39.02
CA VAL A 823 -14.90 12.88 40.07
C VAL A 823 -14.70 13.68 41.37
N GLN A 824 -13.45 13.87 41.81
CA GLN A 824 -13.14 14.63 43.02
C GLN A 824 -13.58 16.10 42.91
N PHE A 825 -13.41 16.69 41.72
CA PHE A 825 -13.90 18.03 41.46
C PHE A 825 -15.43 18.11 41.57
N LEU A 826 -16.18 17.21 40.93
CA LEU A 826 -17.64 17.20 40.99
C LEU A 826 -18.19 16.90 42.39
N VAL A 827 -17.51 16.06 43.17
CA VAL A 827 -17.80 15.81 44.59
C VAL A 827 -17.55 17.06 45.43
N SER A 828 -16.56 17.88 45.09
CA SER A 828 -16.26 19.14 45.79
C SER A 828 -17.30 20.24 45.51
N ARG A 829 -18.08 20.14 44.43
CA ARG A 829 -19.15 21.09 44.07
C ARG A 829 -20.39 20.85 44.92
N LYS A 830 -20.41 21.43 46.12
CA LYS A 830 -21.56 21.38 47.04
C LYS A 830 -22.55 22.50 46.79
#